data_AF-A0A7S2QFZ5-F1
#
_entry.id   AF-A0A7S2QFZ5-F1
#
_cell.length_a   1.000
_cell.length_b   1.000
_cell.length_c   1.000
_cell.angle_alpha   90.00
_cell.angle_beta   90.00
_cell.angle_gamma   90.00
#
_symmetry.space_group_name_H-M   'P 1'
#
loop_
_entity.id
_entity.type
_entity.pdbx_description
1 polymer ?
#
loop_
_entity_poly.entity_id
_entity_poly.type
_entity_poly.pdbx_seq_one_letter_code
_entity_poly.pdbx_strand_id
1 'polypeptide(L)'
;MMSLPGRTILRVAVRAPRTPALQVQLGRAGFASVSPALQKKVDGFRRDIETHLPKDGKQVVFATAWLATDNVFVALMRDHFPSVLSGMHLVAIDTMHLFPETLVCARHVQEKYGKQALWKMPQGVSTREEFEAKYGDCEDMDTADFDFVSKVEPFQRALQECQKDILITGRRMDQAAQRITLDVWEDGKRTLNPMASFSWGDIIAYADAHGVPVNRGHNFAYRCDAPIEATKRHLPDLPWKTVDLGKPFWQASEAELKGSPPAAVTYVFKSFGDTHTTVPVEPHESERAGRFVRQAKTECGIHTRTTSAGAPHGGALVDLMVKDPAAAQALVAATVKTIDLNERQACDVFCLVNGAFSPLAGFMDETAYDAVVSGMRLPEKQLFGLPVTLDLHSVEGLKAGDKLLLRWAGKDVAVLEASSIWRPNKVVEAKEVYGTSSLEHPTVHSLIAEQGQYYVGGRVHGISSPEFKYPVQTPTEVRGTLPEGRDVVAFQNRNPIHRAHFELLKCAQRDVKDSTLLVHPTCGPTQPGDIDGVVRIDTYEALRKETEQEYPMFRWAYLPYSMKMAGPREAIQHMIIRKNYGATHFIIGRDMAGTKSTVTGDDFYGAYDAQETGKKHSAELGVTVTHYENMVYVGEDGYVEESEAKKQGKKVVKLSGTEFRRRLRGGEEIPEWFA
;
A
#
# COMPACT_ATOMS: atom_id res chain seq x y z
N MET A 1 44.08 -19.34 -40.97
CA MET A 1 44.30 -20.63 -40.28
C MET A 1 44.52 -20.28 -38.82
N MET A 2 43.70 -20.65 -37.84
CA MET A 2 43.00 -21.91 -37.59
C MET A 2 41.63 -21.67 -36.92
N SER A 3 40.77 -22.67 -37.10
CA SER A 3 39.35 -22.75 -36.80
C SER A 3 39.02 -23.08 -35.33
N LEU A 4 37.88 -22.58 -34.86
CA LEU A 4 37.17 -23.02 -33.67
C LEU A 4 36.64 -24.47 -33.82
N PRO A 5 36.64 -25.30 -32.75
CA PRO A 5 35.80 -26.49 -32.69
C PRO A 5 34.47 -26.19 -31.96
N GLY A 6 33.37 -26.69 -32.52
CA GLY A 6 32.01 -26.48 -32.04
C GLY A 6 31.70 -27.20 -30.72
N ARG A 7 30.86 -26.55 -29.90
CA ARG A 7 30.27 -27.14 -28.69
C ARG A 7 29.02 -27.93 -29.06
N THR A 8 29.08 -29.24 -28.83
CA THR A 8 27.96 -30.19 -28.90
C THR A 8 27.01 -29.96 -27.72
N ILE A 9 25.74 -29.68 -28.01
CA ILE A 9 24.66 -29.63 -27.02
C ILE A 9 24.17 -31.07 -26.77
N LEU A 10 24.43 -31.59 -25.57
CA LEU A 10 23.87 -32.85 -25.08
C LEU A 10 22.37 -32.66 -24.76
N ARG A 11 21.50 -33.12 -25.66
CA ARG A 11 20.08 -33.35 -25.36
C ARG A 11 19.94 -34.66 -24.58
N VAL A 12 19.62 -34.58 -23.29
CA VAL A 12 19.17 -35.75 -22.51
C VAL A 12 17.71 -36.03 -22.89
N ALA A 13 17.50 -37.08 -23.68
CA ALA A 13 16.17 -37.59 -24.01
C ALA A 13 15.71 -38.58 -22.92
N VAL A 14 14.79 -38.16 -22.07
CA VAL A 14 14.05 -39.08 -21.18
C VAL A 14 12.90 -39.69 -22.00
N ARG A 15 13.05 -40.95 -22.43
CA ARG A 15 11.99 -41.74 -23.05
C ARG A 15 10.99 -42.19 -21.96
N ALA A 16 9.77 -41.66 -22.00
CA ALA A 16 8.63 -42.24 -21.29
C ALA A 16 8.12 -43.51 -22.03
N PRO A 17 7.67 -44.57 -21.32
CA PRO A 17 7.11 -45.75 -21.96
C PRO A 17 5.77 -45.43 -22.63
N ARG A 18 5.60 -45.89 -23.88
CA ARG A 18 4.34 -45.80 -24.63
C ARG A 18 3.35 -46.82 -24.08
N THR A 19 2.31 -46.36 -23.39
CA THR A 19 1.08 -47.13 -23.12
C THR A 19 0.17 -47.06 -24.36
N PRO A 20 -0.57 -48.12 -24.74
CA PRO A 20 -1.40 -48.09 -25.93
C PRO A 20 -2.58 -47.13 -25.72
N ALA A 21 -2.87 -46.32 -26.73
CA ALA A 21 -4.01 -45.41 -26.73
C ALA A 21 -5.32 -46.21 -26.69
N LEU A 22 -6.00 -46.19 -25.54
CA LEU A 22 -7.41 -46.52 -25.47
C LEU A 22 -8.18 -45.32 -26.06
N GLN A 23 -8.65 -45.44 -27.29
CA GLN A 23 -9.67 -44.54 -27.81
C GLN A 23 -10.96 -44.78 -27.02
N VAL A 24 -11.16 -44.01 -25.96
CA VAL A 24 -12.48 -43.85 -25.36
C VAL A 24 -13.24 -42.87 -26.25
N GLN A 25 -14.22 -43.40 -26.98
CA GLN A 25 -15.29 -42.58 -27.57
C GLN A 25 -15.95 -41.78 -26.43
N LEU A 26 -15.58 -40.51 -26.30
CA LEU A 26 -16.31 -39.55 -25.48
C LEU A 26 -17.65 -39.28 -26.18
N GLY A 27 -18.64 -40.11 -25.88
CA GLY A 27 -20.02 -39.72 -26.05
C GLY A 27 -20.26 -38.43 -25.28
N ARG A 28 -20.89 -37.43 -25.92
CA ARG A 28 -21.45 -36.26 -25.24
C ARG A 28 -22.59 -36.73 -24.32
N ALA A 29 -22.26 -37.25 -23.14
CA ALA A 29 -23.17 -37.28 -22.02
C ALA A 29 -23.33 -35.83 -21.54
N GLY A 30 -24.56 -35.32 -21.50
CA GLY A 30 -24.84 -33.95 -21.08
C GLY A 30 -24.26 -33.70 -19.68
N PHE A 31 -23.37 -32.71 -19.57
CA PHE A 31 -22.91 -32.22 -18.28
C PHE A 31 -24.11 -31.69 -17.50
N ALA A 32 -24.17 -32.01 -16.20
CA ALA A 32 -25.27 -31.60 -15.34
C ALA A 32 -25.37 -30.07 -15.28
N SER A 33 -26.59 -29.53 -15.45
CA SER A 33 -26.85 -28.11 -15.23
C SER A 33 -26.56 -27.75 -13.77
N VAL A 34 -25.85 -26.64 -13.54
CA VAL A 34 -25.68 -26.07 -12.20
C VAL A 34 -27.02 -25.73 -11.56
N SER A 35 -27.06 -25.60 -10.23
CA SER A 35 -28.29 -25.24 -9.52
C SER A 35 -28.82 -23.86 -9.98
N PRO A 36 -30.14 -23.58 -9.92
CA PRO A 36 -30.68 -22.27 -10.27
C PRO A 36 -30.06 -21.12 -9.48
N ALA A 37 -29.68 -21.37 -8.23
CA ALA A 37 -28.99 -20.39 -7.39
C ALA A 37 -27.56 -20.09 -7.89
N LEU A 38 -26.81 -21.12 -8.29
CA LEU A 38 -25.49 -20.96 -8.88
C LEU A 38 -25.56 -20.29 -10.26
N GLN A 39 -26.56 -20.65 -11.07
CA GLN A 39 -26.79 -19.98 -12.36
C GLN A 39 -27.01 -18.47 -12.19
N LYS A 40 -27.77 -18.04 -11.18
CA LYS A 40 -27.96 -16.61 -10.88
C LYS A 40 -26.64 -15.89 -10.55
N LYS A 41 -25.69 -16.58 -9.91
CA LYS A 41 -24.35 -16.03 -9.65
C LYS A 41 -23.52 -15.93 -10.93
N VAL A 42 -23.62 -16.92 -11.82
CA VAL A 42 -23.03 -16.87 -13.17
C VAL A 42 -23.61 -15.70 -13.99
N ASP A 43 -24.91 -15.45 -13.90
CA ASP A 43 -25.54 -14.29 -14.57
C ASP A 43 -25.09 -12.95 -13.94
N GLY A 44 -24.86 -12.93 -12.62
CA GLY A 44 -24.21 -11.80 -11.93
C GLY A 44 -22.82 -11.53 -12.48
N PHE A 45 -21.97 -12.54 -12.48
CA PHE A 45 -20.62 -12.51 -13.05
C PHE A 45 -20.61 -11.94 -14.47
N ARG A 46 -21.53 -12.40 -15.34
CA ARG A 46 -21.63 -11.92 -16.72
C ARG A 46 -21.93 -10.43 -16.80
N ARG A 47 -22.89 -9.95 -16.01
CA ARG A 47 -23.23 -8.52 -15.96
C ARG A 47 -22.05 -7.68 -15.49
N ASP A 48 -21.30 -8.15 -14.49
CA ASP A 48 -20.14 -7.43 -13.96
C ASP A 48 -19.03 -7.32 -15.03
N ILE A 49 -18.78 -8.40 -15.79
CA ILE A 49 -17.82 -8.39 -16.89
C ILE A 49 -18.26 -7.44 -18.02
N GLU A 50 -19.54 -7.48 -18.43
CA GLU A 50 -20.08 -6.59 -19.48
C GLU A 50 -20.07 -5.12 -19.07
N THR A 51 -20.24 -4.84 -17.78
CA THR A 51 -20.28 -3.48 -17.23
C THR A 51 -18.88 -2.88 -17.14
N HIS A 52 -17.91 -3.65 -16.66
CA HIS A 52 -16.62 -3.10 -16.23
C HIS A 52 -15.46 -3.37 -17.19
N LEU A 53 -15.52 -4.40 -18.04
CA LEU A 53 -14.38 -4.77 -18.88
C LEU A 53 -14.52 -4.27 -20.33
N PRO A 54 -13.42 -3.81 -20.96
CA PRO A 54 -13.41 -3.54 -22.38
C PRO A 54 -13.66 -4.83 -23.18
N LYS A 55 -14.43 -4.71 -24.27
CA LYS A 55 -14.82 -5.85 -25.12
C LYS A 55 -13.64 -6.58 -25.76
N ASP A 56 -12.51 -5.89 -25.94
CA ASP A 56 -11.29 -6.47 -26.48
C ASP A 56 -10.34 -7.00 -25.39
N GLY A 57 -10.66 -6.82 -24.10
CA GLY A 57 -9.87 -7.27 -22.97
C GLY A 57 -8.50 -6.60 -22.79
N LYS A 58 -8.15 -5.57 -23.57
CA LYS A 58 -6.84 -4.93 -23.47
C LYS A 58 -6.67 -4.18 -22.16
N GLN A 59 -5.43 -4.13 -21.67
CA GLN A 59 -5.06 -3.48 -20.41
C GLN A 59 -5.77 -4.06 -19.17
N VAL A 60 -6.39 -5.24 -19.30
CA VAL A 60 -6.98 -6.00 -18.20
C VAL A 60 -5.99 -7.05 -17.73
N VAL A 61 -5.73 -7.11 -16.43
CA VAL A 61 -4.87 -8.13 -15.82
C VAL A 61 -5.68 -8.95 -14.82
N PHE A 62 -5.63 -10.28 -14.92
CA PHE A 62 -6.10 -11.19 -13.87
C PHE A 62 -4.90 -11.78 -13.12
N ALA A 63 -4.83 -11.53 -11.81
CA ALA A 63 -3.86 -12.17 -10.92
C ALA A 63 -4.32 -13.60 -10.61
N THR A 64 -3.51 -14.60 -10.99
CA THR A 64 -3.82 -16.01 -10.76
C THR A 64 -2.75 -16.70 -9.92
N ALA A 65 -3.19 -17.43 -8.90
CA ALA A 65 -2.39 -18.40 -8.15
C ALA A 65 -2.78 -19.84 -8.49
N TRP A 66 -3.64 -20.03 -9.51
CA TRP A 66 -4.17 -21.31 -9.95
C TRP A 66 -4.97 -22.05 -8.88
N LEU A 67 -5.65 -21.29 -8.02
CA LEU A 67 -6.63 -21.82 -7.08
C LEU A 67 -7.88 -22.30 -7.81
N ALA A 68 -8.70 -23.14 -7.17
CA ALA A 68 -9.95 -23.60 -7.76
C ALA A 68 -10.84 -22.43 -8.22
N THR A 69 -10.89 -21.33 -7.45
CA THR A 69 -11.60 -20.10 -7.84
C THR A 69 -11.03 -19.46 -9.10
N ASP A 70 -9.71 -19.35 -9.20
CA ASP A 70 -9.04 -18.76 -10.37
C ASP A 70 -9.32 -19.60 -11.62
N ASN A 71 -9.31 -20.92 -11.48
CA ASN A 71 -9.55 -21.84 -12.57
C ASN A 71 -11.02 -21.80 -13.04
N VAL A 72 -11.97 -21.64 -12.12
CA VAL A 72 -13.39 -21.42 -12.43
C VAL A 72 -13.59 -20.05 -13.11
N PHE A 73 -12.90 -19.00 -12.67
CA PHE A 73 -12.91 -17.70 -13.36
C PHE A 73 -12.47 -17.85 -14.83
N VAL A 74 -11.36 -18.54 -15.09
CA VAL A 74 -10.87 -18.76 -16.46
C VAL A 74 -11.88 -19.57 -17.28
N ALA A 75 -12.53 -20.57 -16.68
CA ALA A 75 -13.59 -21.36 -17.34
C ALA A 75 -14.79 -20.48 -17.72
N LEU A 76 -15.29 -19.66 -16.79
CA LEU A 76 -16.39 -18.72 -17.03
C LEU A 76 -16.05 -17.70 -18.12
N MET A 77 -14.84 -17.14 -18.08
CA MET A 77 -14.37 -16.23 -19.13
C MET A 77 -14.27 -16.91 -20.48
N ARG A 78 -13.83 -18.18 -20.54
CA ARG A 78 -13.76 -18.93 -21.79
C ARG A 78 -15.13 -19.20 -22.38
N ASP A 79 -16.10 -19.57 -21.53
CA ASP A 79 -17.45 -19.95 -21.95
C ASP A 79 -18.29 -18.74 -22.38
N HIS A 80 -18.14 -17.60 -21.70
CA HIS A 80 -18.99 -16.44 -21.91
C HIS A 80 -18.31 -15.26 -22.63
N PHE A 81 -16.99 -15.10 -22.50
CA PHE A 81 -16.26 -13.94 -22.99
C PHE A 81 -14.90 -14.30 -23.64
N PRO A 82 -14.87 -15.22 -24.63
CA PRO A 82 -13.61 -15.71 -25.21
C PRO A 82 -12.75 -14.61 -25.83
N SER A 83 -13.35 -13.56 -26.40
CA SER A 83 -12.63 -12.40 -26.94
C SER A 83 -11.94 -11.58 -25.84
N VAL A 84 -12.63 -11.32 -24.73
CA VAL A 84 -12.06 -10.60 -23.58
C VAL A 84 -10.93 -11.42 -22.96
N LEU A 85 -11.12 -12.74 -22.79
CA LEU A 85 -10.08 -13.65 -22.31
C LEU A 85 -8.84 -13.64 -23.20
N SER A 86 -9.03 -13.56 -24.52
CA SER A 86 -7.93 -13.50 -25.47
C SER A 86 -7.09 -12.24 -25.30
N GLY A 87 -7.71 -11.08 -25.06
CA GLY A 87 -7.00 -9.81 -24.96
C GLY A 87 -6.42 -9.47 -23.58
N MET A 88 -7.00 -10.01 -22.49
CA MET A 88 -6.47 -9.76 -21.14
C MET A 88 -5.16 -10.52 -20.87
N HIS A 89 -4.45 -10.15 -19.81
CA HIS A 89 -3.27 -10.90 -19.34
C HIS A 89 -3.62 -11.72 -18.10
N LEU A 90 -3.38 -13.04 -18.14
CA LEU A 90 -3.30 -13.83 -16.91
C LEU A 90 -1.88 -13.66 -16.37
N VAL A 91 -1.71 -13.11 -15.18
CA VAL A 91 -0.39 -12.92 -14.56
C VAL A 91 -0.24 -13.92 -13.41
N ALA A 92 0.78 -14.75 -13.50
CA ALA A 92 1.14 -15.74 -12.50
C ALA A 92 2.55 -15.46 -11.98
N ILE A 93 2.75 -15.60 -10.67
CA ILE A 93 4.06 -15.40 -10.05
C ILE A 93 4.60 -16.75 -9.61
N ASP A 94 5.78 -17.09 -10.11
CA ASP A 94 6.54 -18.23 -9.61
C ASP A 94 7.51 -17.74 -8.54
N THR A 95 7.16 -18.03 -7.28
CA THR A 95 7.93 -17.64 -6.10
C THR A 95 9.17 -18.50 -5.90
N MET A 96 9.41 -19.50 -6.76
CA MET A 96 10.37 -20.60 -6.58
C MET A 96 10.02 -21.57 -5.45
N HIS A 97 8.91 -21.33 -4.73
CA HIS A 97 8.50 -22.08 -3.54
C HIS A 97 7.07 -22.62 -3.64
N LEU A 98 6.45 -22.53 -4.82
CA LEU A 98 5.11 -23.09 -5.10
C LEU A 98 5.10 -24.61 -4.95
N PHE A 99 3.92 -25.16 -4.66
CA PHE A 99 3.71 -26.61 -4.78
C PHE A 99 3.94 -27.06 -6.24
N PRO A 100 4.67 -28.17 -6.48
CA PRO A 100 4.82 -28.75 -7.82
C PRO A 100 3.47 -29.00 -8.51
N GLU A 101 2.46 -29.42 -7.75
CA GLU A 101 1.10 -29.65 -8.23
C GLU A 101 0.43 -28.37 -8.73
N THR A 102 0.79 -27.19 -8.20
CA THR A 102 0.31 -25.89 -8.70
C THR A 102 0.79 -25.65 -10.12
N LEU A 103 2.06 -25.94 -10.42
CA LEU A 103 2.62 -25.80 -11.78
C LEU A 103 1.99 -26.79 -12.76
N VAL A 104 1.69 -28.01 -12.31
CA VAL A 104 0.95 -29.00 -13.11
C VAL A 104 -0.48 -28.52 -13.39
N CYS A 105 -1.18 -28.05 -12.36
CA CYS A 105 -2.54 -27.51 -12.48
C CYS A 105 -2.59 -26.35 -13.47
N ALA A 106 -1.65 -25.40 -13.34
CA ALA A 106 -1.53 -24.26 -14.25
C ALA A 106 -1.39 -24.70 -15.70
N ARG A 107 -0.54 -25.70 -16.00
CA ARG A 107 -0.42 -26.23 -17.37
C ARG A 107 -1.74 -26.82 -17.87
N HIS A 108 -2.42 -27.63 -17.06
CA HIS A 108 -3.71 -28.22 -17.46
C HIS A 108 -4.79 -27.16 -17.74
N VAL A 109 -4.86 -26.10 -16.93
CA VAL A 109 -5.82 -25.00 -17.12
C VAL A 109 -5.49 -24.23 -18.40
N GLN A 110 -4.23 -23.87 -18.61
CA GLN A 110 -3.79 -23.14 -19.80
C GLN A 110 -4.00 -23.95 -21.09
N GLU A 111 -3.74 -25.27 -21.05
CA GLU A 111 -3.97 -26.19 -22.17
C GLU A 111 -5.47 -26.37 -22.45
N LYS A 112 -6.30 -26.60 -21.42
CA LYS A 112 -7.74 -26.81 -21.58
C LYS A 112 -8.45 -25.58 -22.17
N TYR A 113 -8.09 -24.38 -21.70
CA TYR A 113 -8.79 -23.14 -22.09
C TYR A 113 -8.05 -22.31 -23.15
N GLY A 114 -6.86 -22.76 -23.58
CA GLY A 114 -6.10 -22.12 -24.65
C GLY A 114 -5.61 -20.71 -24.32
N LYS A 115 -5.31 -20.42 -23.04
CA LYS A 115 -4.83 -19.11 -22.58
C LYS A 115 -3.56 -19.29 -21.74
N GLN A 116 -2.45 -18.73 -22.22
CA GLN A 116 -1.18 -18.74 -21.49
C GLN A 116 -1.11 -17.59 -20.48
N ALA A 117 -0.45 -17.83 -19.36
CA ALA A 117 -0.13 -16.81 -18.38
C ALA A 117 1.24 -16.19 -18.65
N LEU A 118 1.34 -14.90 -18.34
CA LEU A 118 2.59 -14.19 -18.17
C LEU A 118 3.16 -14.57 -16.81
N TRP A 119 4.17 -15.44 -16.82
CA TRP A 119 4.90 -15.81 -15.62
C TRP A 119 5.97 -14.78 -15.29
N LYS A 120 6.01 -14.33 -14.04
CA LYS A 120 7.14 -13.57 -13.49
C LYS A 120 7.78 -14.32 -12.34
N MET A 121 9.08 -14.14 -12.23
CA MET A 121 9.94 -14.70 -11.20
C MET A 121 10.64 -13.55 -10.46
N PRO A 122 11.13 -13.79 -9.24
CA PRO A 122 12.02 -12.87 -8.55
C PRO A 122 13.16 -12.41 -9.47
N GLN A 123 13.54 -11.14 -9.35
CA GLN A 123 14.42 -10.50 -10.32
C GLN A 123 15.78 -11.20 -10.42
N GLY A 124 16.16 -11.65 -11.62
CA GLY A 124 17.50 -12.20 -11.89
C GLY A 124 17.76 -13.57 -11.26
N VAL A 125 16.72 -14.33 -10.93
CA VAL A 125 16.82 -15.73 -10.51
C VAL A 125 15.78 -16.57 -11.26
N SER A 126 16.10 -17.84 -11.45
CA SER A 126 15.28 -18.81 -12.20
C SER A 126 15.18 -20.18 -11.52
N THR A 127 15.94 -20.40 -10.45
CA THR A 127 15.85 -21.59 -9.61
C THR A 127 15.79 -21.22 -8.13
N ARG A 128 15.39 -22.20 -7.29
CA ARG A 128 15.38 -22.04 -5.84
C ARG A 128 16.78 -21.83 -5.27
N GLU A 129 17.79 -22.52 -5.81
CA GLU A 129 19.18 -22.37 -5.40
C GLU A 129 19.71 -20.96 -5.71
N GLU A 130 19.35 -20.40 -6.87
CA GLU A 130 19.69 -19.02 -7.22
C GLU A 130 18.96 -18.02 -6.32
N PHE A 131 17.70 -18.30 -5.97
CA PHE A 131 16.95 -17.49 -5.02
C PHE A 131 17.63 -17.48 -3.65
N GLU A 132 17.93 -18.65 -3.09
CA GLU A 132 18.56 -18.79 -1.77
C GLU A 132 19.95 -18.13 -1.75
N ALA A 133 20.75 -18.29 -2.81
CA ALA A 133 22.06 -17.66 -2.90
C ALA A 133 22.00 -16.12 -2.95
N LYS A 134 20.92 -15.56 -3.52
CA LYS A 134 20.77 -14.10 -3.70
C LYS A 134 20.06 -13.41 -2.54
N TYR A 135 18.98 -14.02 -2.06
CA TYR A 135 18.04 -13.41 -1.12
C TYR A 135 18.10 -14.05 0.27
N GLY A 136 18.67 -15.24 0.40
CA GLY A 136 18.68 -16.04 1.62
C GLY A 136 17.60 -17.12 1.64
N ASP A 137 17.66 -18.00 2.64
CA ASP A 137 16.67 -19.05 2.86
C ASP A 137 15.32 -18.45 3.30
N CYS A 138 14.23 -18.89 2.68
CA CYS A 138 12.87 -18.48 3.00
C CYS A 138 12.46 -18.72 4.48
N GLU A 139 13.11 -19.66 5.18
CA GLU A 139 12.91 -19.92 6.61
C GLU A 139 13.54 -18.83 7.48
N ASP A 140 14.72 -18.34 7.10
CA ASP A 140 15.48 -17.32 7.83
C ASP A 140 15.02 -15.90 7.49
N MET A 141 14.44 -15.71 6.30
CA MET A 141 13.94 -14.42 5.85
C MET A 141 12.72 -13.93 6.66
N ASP A 142 12.68 -12.62 6.91
CA ASP A 142 11.43 -11.95 7.29
C ASP A 142 10.39 -12.20 6.19
N THR A 143 9.19 -12.63 6.57
CA THR A 143 8.15 -13.01 5.60
C THR A 143 7.81 -11.88 4.65
N ALA A 144 7.90 -10.63 5.10
CA ALA A 144 7.63 -9.49 4.26
C ALA A 144 8.69 -9.24 3.20
N ASP A 145 9.96 -9.49 3.52
CA ASP A 145 11.06 -9.37 2.57
C ASP A 145 10.95 -10.49 1.55
N PHE A 146 10.66 -11.72 2.01
CA PHE A 146 10.32 -12.84 1.13
C PHE A 146 9.15 -12.49 0.21
N ASP A 147 8.01 -12.03 0.76
CA ASP A 147 6.83 -11.63 -0.02
C ASP A 147 7.19 -10.51 -1.01
N PHE A 148 8.02 -9.54 -0.62
CA PHE A 148 8.40 -8.45 -1.51
C PHE A 148 9.17 -8.94 -2.72
N VAL A 149 10.26 -9.68 -2.50
CA VAL A 149 11.14 -10.13 -3.59
C VAL A 149 10.51 -11.24 -4.42
N SER A 150 9.70 -12.11 -3.81
CA SER A 150 9.12 -13.26 -4.50
C SER A 150 7.75 -13.00 -5.12
N LYS A 151 6.99 -12.01 -4.61
CA LYS A 151 5.59 -11.77 -5.01
C LYS A 151 5.32 -10.34 -5.45
N VAL A 152 5.66 -9.36 -4.62
CA VAL A 152 5.24 -7.97 -4.84
C VAL A 152 5.99 -7.32 -6.01
N GLU A 153 7.32 -7.36 -6.01
CA GLU A 153 8.13 -6.79 -7.11
C GLU A 153 7.81 -7.49 -8.44
N PRO A 154 7.82 -8.83 -8.55
CA PRO A 154 7.55 -9.50 -9.81
C PRO A 154 6.16 -9.17 -10.35
N PHE A 155 5.17 -9.04 -9.46
CA PHE A 155 3.83 -8.64 -9.84
C PHE A 155 3.75 -7.18 -10.28
N GLN A 156 4.36 -6.24 -9.55
CA GLN A 156 4.46 -4.83 -9.96
C GLN A 156 5.05 -4.69 -11.36
N ARG A 157 6.12 -5.43 -11.64
CA ARG A 157 6.76 -5.46 -12.94
C ARG A 157 5.85 -6.01 -14.03
N ALA A 158 5.10 -7.08 -13.76
CA ALA A 158 4.07 -7.56 -14.69
C ALA A 158 2.99 -6.51 -14.96
N LEU A 159 2.50 -5.80 -13.93
CA LEU A 159 1.47 -4.78 -14.11
C LEU A 159 1.94 -3.63 -15.02
N GLN A 160 3.20 -3.20 -14.86
CA GLN A 160 3.82 -2.19 -15.72
C GLN A 160 3.97 -2.67 -17.16
N GLU A 161 4.47 -3.90 -17.37
CA GLU A 161 4.64 -4.49 -18.70
C GLU A 161 3.33 -4.67 -19.45
N CYS A 162 2.26 -5.03 -18.72
CA CYS A 162 0.92 -5.17 -19.27
C CYS A 162 0.20 -3.81 -19.48
N GLN A 163 0.80 -2.69 -19.07
CA GLN A 163 0.15 -1.38 -19.03
C GLN A 163 -1.25 -1.46 -18.38
N LYS A 164 -1.32 -2.10 -17.21
CA LYS A 164 -2.57 -2.42 -16.53
C LYS A 164 -3.43 -1.17 -16.30
N ASP A 165 -4.64 -1.19 -16.84
CA ASP A 165 -5.73 -0.30 -16.48
C ASP A 165 -6.62 -0.94 -15.41
N ILE A 166 -7.13 -2.15 -15.66
CA ILE A 166 -8.04 -2.86 -14.74
C ILE A 166 -7.35 -4.10 -14.16
N LEU A 167 -7.42 -4.25 -12.83
CA LEU A 167 -7.04 -5.48 -12.14
C LEU A 167 -8.26 -6.36 -11.86
N ILE A 168 -8.17 -7.65 -12.10
CA ILE A 168 -9.17 -8.63 -11.67
C ILE A 168 -8.55 -9.52 -10.60
N THR A 169 -9.29 -9.76 -9.51
CA THR A 169 -8.87 -10.72 -8.46
C THR A 169 -9.87 -11.86 -8.29
N GLY A 170 -9.37 -13.02 -7.85
CA GLY A 170 -10.20 -14.17 -7.47
C GLY A 170 -10.78 -14.09 -6.05
N ARG A 171 -10.79 -12.92 -5.39
CA ARG A 171 -11.25 -12.78 -4.00
C ARG A 171 -12.74 -13.05 -3.87
N ARG A 172 -13.12 -13.71 -2.77
CA ARG A 172 -14.50 -14.02 -2.40
C ARG A 172 -14.80 -13.58 -0.97
N MET A 173 -16.04 -13.16 -0.70
CA MET A 173 -16.44 -12.67 0.63
C MET A 173 -16.34 -13.75 1.73
N ASP A 174 -16.50 -15.03 1.38
CA ASP A 174 -16.48 -16.14 2.33
C ASP A 174 -15.06 -16.62 2.70
N GLN A 175 -14.03 -16.04 2.09
CA GLN A 175 -12.63 -16.35 2.41
C GLN A 175 -12.16 -15.69 3.73
N ALA A 176 -12.73 -14.55 4.14
CA ALA A 176 -12.27 -13.81 5.30
C ALA A 176 -12.89 -14.30 6.62
N ALA A 177 -12.08 -14.49 7.67
CA ALA A 177 -12.55 -14.81 9.02
C ALA A 177 -13.33 -13.65 9.68
N GLN A 178 -13.13 -12.42 9.18
CA GLN A 178 -13.93 -11.24 9.52
C GLN A 178 -14.89 -10.95 8.37
N ARG A 179 -16.15 -10.60 8.66
CA ARG A 179 -17.16 -10.25 7.65
C ARG A 179 -16.75 -8.95 6.94
N ILE A 180 -15.93 -9.08 5.90
CA ILE A 180 -15.53 -7.97 5.03
C ILE A 180 -16.61 -7.81 3.95
N THR A 181 -17.20 -6.63 3.85
CA THR A 181 -17.91 -6.21 2.64
C THR A 181 -16.87 -6.02 1.54
N LEU A 182 -16.88 -6.89 0.53
CA LEU A 182 -16.03 -6.78 -0.66
C LEU A 182 -16.86 -6.22 -1.81
N ASP A 183 -16.50 -5.03 -2.28
CA ASP A 183 -17.15 -4.45 -3.45
C ASP A 183 -16.78 -5.22 -4.72
N VAL A 184 -17.76 -5.40 -5.59
CA VAL A 184 -17.52 -5.99 -6.92
C VAL A 184 -16.60 -5.08 -7.74
N TRP A 185 -16.77 -3.77 -7.65
CA TRP A 185 -15.92 -2.77 -8.30
C TRP A 185 -15.31 -1.82 -7.27
N GLU A 186 -13.99 -1.81 -7.16
CA GLU A 186 -13.23 -0.87 -6.33
C GLU A 186 -12.70 0.28 -7.19
N ASP A 187 -13.50 1.35 -7.30
CA ASP A 187 -13.27 2.47 -8.21
C ASP A 187 -11.89 3.11 -8.03
N GLY A 188 -11.49 3.38 -6.77
CA GLY A 188 -10.19 3.98 -6.46
C GLY A 188 -8.98 3.13 -6.83
N LYS A 189 -9.13 1.82 -6.99
CA LYS A 189 -8.06 0.88 -7.40
C LYS A 189 -8.18 0.44 -8.86
N ARG A 190 -9.33 0.72 -9.50
CA ARG A 190 -9.74 0.11 -10.78
C ARG A 190 -9.60 -1.42 -10.72
N THR A 191 -10.19 -2.00 -9.67
CA THR A 191 -10.14 -3.44 -9.41
C THR A 191 -11.54 -4.06 -9.46
N LEU A 192 -11.69 -5.14 -10.22
CA LEU A 192 -12.91 -5.94 -10.34
C LEU A 192 -12.76 -7.25 -9.54
N ASN A 193 -13.76 -7.57 -8.72
CA ASN A 193 -13.86 -8.77 -7.91
C ASN A 193 -15.09 -9.59 -8.33
N PRO A 194 -15.08 -10.18 -9.54
CA PRO A 194 -16.29 -10.77 -10.11
C PRO A 194 -16.70 -12.08 -9.40
N MET A 195 -15.83 -12.61 -8.55
CA MET A 195 -16.07 -13.79 -7.73
C MET A 195 -16.55 -13.45 -6.31
N ALA A 196 -16.74 -12.17 -5.96
CA ALA A 196 -17.02 -11.72 -4.59
C ALA A 196 -18.20 -12.44 -3.93
N SER A 197 -19.27 -12.72 -4.69
CA SER A 197 -20.50 -13.37 -4.20
C SER A 197 -20.48 -14.90 -4.25
N PHE A 198 -19.45 -15.51 -4.82
CA PHE A 198 -19.32 -16.97 -4.91
C PHE A 198 -18.81 -17.53 -3.58
N SER A 199 -19.44 -18.58 -3.08
CA SER A 199 -18.94 -19.35 -1.94
C SER A 199 -18.01 -20.47 -2.41
N TRP A 200 -17.23 -21.05 -1.50
CA TRP A 200 -16.44 -22.25 -1.76
C TRP A 200 -17.30 -23.37 -2.36
N GLY A 201 -18.52 -23.57 -1.83
CA GLY A 201 -19.49 -24.54 -2.34
C GLY A 201 -19.89 -24.30 -3.80
N ASP A 202 -20.05 -23.03 -4.19
CA ASP A 202 -20.35 -22.66 -5.57
C ASP A 202 -19.17 -22.96 -6.51
N ILE A 203 -17.95 -22.69 -6.05
CA ILE A 203 -16.72 -22.94 -6.82
C ILE A 203 -16.55 -24.42 -7.11
N ILE A 204 -16.64 -25.28 -6.10
CA ILE A 204 -16.45 -26.73 -6.29
C ILE A 204 -17.62 -27.35 -7.08
N ALA A 205 -18.84 -26.86 -6.91
CA ALA A 205 -19.99 -27.32 -7.69
C ALA A 205 -19.85 -26.96 -9.18
N TYR A 206 -19.41 -25.74 -9.49
CA TYR A 206 -19.12 -25.35 -10.88
C TYR A 206 -17.95 -26.14 -11.44
N ALA A 207 -16.88 -26.31 -10.66
CA ALA A 207 -15.71 -27.06 -11.09
C ALA A 207 -16.06 -28.51 -11.48
N ASP A 208 -16.85 -29.19 -10.65
CA ASP A 208 -17.29 -30.55 -10.90
C ASP A 208 -18.22 -30.64 -12.12
N ALA A 209 -19.22 -29.75 -12.21
CA ALA A 209 -20.19 -29.74 -13.30
C ALA A 209 -19.56 -29.47 -14.68
N HIS A 210 -18.50 -28.65 -14.74
CA HIS A 210 -17.84 -28.25 -15.99
C HIS A 210 -16.46 -28.91 -16.19
N GLY A 211 -16.09 -29.85 -15.32
CA GLY A 211 -14.80 -30.55 -15.32
C GLY A 211 -13.61 -29.60 -15.27
N VAL A 212 -13.69 -28.49 -14.54
CA VAL A 212 -12.63 -27.49 -14.41
C VAL A 212 -11.41 -28.13 -13.73
N PRO A 213 -10.20 -28.02 -14.29
CA PRO A 213 -9.01 -28.58 -13.66
C PRO A 213 -8.77 -27.90 -12.30
N VAL A 214 -8.55 -28.71 -11.27
CA VAL A 214 -8.18 -28.26 -9.92
C VAL A 214 -6.86 -28.90 -9.51
N ASN A 215 -6.21 -28.32 -8.51
CA ASN A 215 -4.92 -28.83 -8.03
C ASN A 215 -5.10 -30.25 -7.43
N ARG A 216 -4.28 -31.22 -7.89
CA ARG A 216 -4.35 -32.62 -7.42
C ARG A 216 -4.12 -32.75 -5.92
N GLY A 217 -3.47 -31.77 -5.28
CA GLY A 217 -3.34 -31.70 -3.83
C GLY A 217 -4.68 -31.86 -3.08
N HIS A 218 -5.81 -31.49 -3.71
CA HIS A 218 -7.14 -31.68 -3.14
C HIS A 218 -7.56 -33.16 -3.01
N ASN A 219 -6.88 -34.09 -3.67
CA ASN A 219 -7.19 -35.52 -3.61
C ASN A 219 -6.62 -36.20 -2.35
N PHE A 220 -5.79 -35.51 -1.57
CA PHE A 220 -5.13 -36.12 -0.43
C PHE A 220 -5.84 -35.78 0.88
N ALA A 221 -6.07 -36.80 1.69
CA ALA A 221 -6.43 -36.67 3.10
C ALA A 221 -5.23 -37.03 3.98
N TYR A 222 -5.05 -36.29 5.07
CA TYR A 222 -3.98 -36.46 6.03
C TYR A 222 -4.61 -36.86 7.37
N ARG A 223 -4.42 -38.12 7.77
CA ARG A 223 -5.05 -38.71 8.96
C ARG A 223 -4.12 -38.66 10.15
N CYS A 224 -4.61 -38.15 11.28
CA CYS A 224 -3.83 -37.94 12.50
C CYS A 224 -4.55 -38.55 13.71
N ASP A 225 -3.75 -39.00 14.69
CA ASP A 225 -4.26 -39.54 15.96
C ASP A 225 -4.63 -38.44 16.97
N ALA A 226 -4.09 -37.23 16.79
CA ALA A 226 -4.37 -36.06 17.61
C ALA A 226 -4.27 -34.76 16.79
N PRO A 227 -4.89 -33.64 17.24
CA PRO A 227 -4.69 -32.33 16.63
C PRO A 227 -3.21 -31.95 16.63
N ILE A 228 -2.75 -31.34 15.54
CA ILE A 228 -1.36 -30.95 15.38
C ILE A 228 -1.24 -29.44 15.47
N GLU A 229 -0.36 -28.97 16.36
CA GLU A 229 0.01 -27.56 16.42
C GLU A 229 1.16 -27.28 15.44
N ALA A 230 0.94 -26.35 14.51
CA ALA A 230 1.98 -25.93 13.58
C ALA A 230 3.04 -25.09 14.31
N THR A 231 4.20 -25.70 14.57
CA THR A 231 5.32 -25.04 15.26
C THR A 231 6.38 -24.45 14.32
N LYS A 232 6.32 -24.77 13.02
CA LYS A 232 7.25 -24.32 11.97
C LYS A 232 6.49 -23.91 10.69
N ARG A 233 7.17 -23.16 9.81
CA ARG A 233 6.69 -22.73 8.47
C ARG A 233 6.52 -23.91 7.53
N HIS A 234 7.49 -24.83 7.53
CA HIS A 234 7.43 -26.11 6.82
C HIS A 234 6.81 -27.24 7.68
N LEU A 235 5.92 -28.05 7.07
CA LEU A 235 5.25 -29.20 7.73
C LEU A 235 5.65 -30.62 7.26
N PRO A 236 6.83 -30.91 6.67
CA PRO A 236 7.08 -32.22 6.08
C PRO A 236 7.09 -33.40 7.08
N ASP A 237 7.35 -33.13 8.37
CA ASP A 237 7.64 -34.17 9.37
C ASP A 237 6.51 -34.41 10.39
N LEU A 238 5.27 -34.09 10.05
CA LEU A 238 4.14 -34.31 10.95
C LEU A 238 3.69 -35.79 10.94
N PRO A 239 3.22 -36.34 12.09
CA PRO A 239 2.84 -37.74 12.23
C PRO A 239 1.46 -38.03 11.59
N TRP A 240 1.30 -37.70 10.31
CA TRP A 240 0.10 -37.98 9.54
C TRP A 240 0.27 -39.15 8.58
N LYS A 241 -0.82 -39.87 8.33
CA LYS A 241 -0.90 -40.81 7.22
C LYS A 241 -1.58 -40.15 6.03
N THR A 242 -0.81 -39.92 4.96
CA THR A 242 -1.32 -39.40 3.69
C THR A 242 -2.06 -40.49 2.92
N VAL A 243 -3.25 -40.18 2.42
CA VAL A 243 -4.10 -41.08 1.64
C VAL A 243 -4.55 -40.37 0.37
N ASP A 244 -4.24 -40.93 -0.80
CA ASP A 244 -4.82 -40.50 -2.08
C ASP A 244 -6.25 -41.06 -2.19
N LEU A 245 -7.24 -40.18 -2.20
CA LEU A 245 -8.65 -40.52 -2.35
C LEU A 245 -9.02 -40.85 -3.79
N GLY A 246 -8.14 -40.55 -4.76
CA GLY A 246 -8.39 -40.68 -6.20
C GLY A 246 -9.34 -39.62 -6.77
N LYS A 247 -9.93 -38.79 -5.91
CA LYS A 247 -10.88 -37.71 -6.22
C LYS A 247 -10.73 -36.57 -5.22
N PRO A 248 -11.15 -35.33 -5.55
CA PRO A 248 -11.09 -34.24 -4.60
C PRO A 248 -11.86 -34.54 -3.31
N PHE A 249 -11.35 -34.06 -2.17
CA PHE A 249 -11.91 -34.38 -0.85
C PHE A 249 -13.39 -34.00 -0.69
N TRP A 250 -13.88 -32.99 -1.42
CA TRP A 250 -15.30 -32.58 -1.37
C TRP A 250 -16.26 -33.58 -2.05
N GLN A 251 -15.72 -34.52 -2.84
CA GLN A 251 -16.46 -35.64 -3.42
C GLN A 251 -16.33 -36.92 -2.60
N ALA A 252 -15.51 -36.90 -1.54
CA ALA A 252 -15.33 -38.04 -0.66
C ALA A 252 -16.37 -38.03 0.45
N SER A 253 -16.85 -39.22 0.82
CA SER A 253 -17.67 -39.42 2.01
C SER A 253 -16.82 -39.24 3.28
N GLU A 254 -17.48 -38.96 4.40
CA GLU A 254 -16.82 -38.85 5.70
C GLU A 254 -16.06 -40.14 6.06
N ALA A 255 -16.59 -41.31 5.68
CA ALA A 255 -15.93 -42.60 5.86
C ALA A 255 -14.64 -42.73 5.02
N GLU A 256 -14.63 -42.23 3.78
CA GLU A 256 -13.43 -42.20 2.94
C GLU A 256 -12.38 -41.23 3.49
N LEU A 257 -12.79 -40.09 4.05
CA LEU A 257 -11.88 -39.14 4.69
C LEU A 257 -11.24 -39.74 5.94
N LYS A 258 -12.05 -40.26 6.87
CA LYS A 258 -11.58 -40.79 8.17
C LYS A 258 -10.90 -42.16 8.08
N GLY A 259 -11.30 -43.02 7.14
CA GLY A 259 -10.77 -44.38 7.01
C GLY A 259 -11.33 -45.39 8.00
N SER A 260 -10.71 -46.58 8.02
CA SER A 260 -11.05 -47.67 8.94
C SER A 260 -9.78 -48.26 9.58
N PRO A 261 -9.65 -48.22 10.93
CA PRO A 261 -10.54 -47.51 11.87
C PRO A 261 -10.55 -45.99 11.58
N PRO A 262 -11.62 -45.26 11.94
CA PRO A 262 -11.70 -43.81 11.73
C PRO A 262 -10.57 -43.07 12.44
N ALA A 263 -9.86 -42.20 11.72
CA ALA A 263 -8.88 -41.30 12.30
C ALA A 263 -9.54 -40.29 13.25
N ALA A 264 -8.82 -39.89 14.30
CA ALA A 264 -9.29 -38.91 15.27
C ALA A 264 -9.45 -37.52 14.63
N VAL A 265 -8.47 -37.11 13.81
CA VAL A 265 -8.49 -35.86 13.07
C VAL A 265 -8.10 -36.13 11.61
N THR A 266 -8.73 -35.42 10.68
CA THR A 266 -8.40 -35.50 9.24
C THR A 266 -8.22 -34.10 8.69
N TYR A 267 -7.11 -33.86 8.01
CA TYR A 267 -6.81 -32.60 7.33
C TYR A 267 -6.82 -32.76 5.80
N VAL A 268 -7.08 -31.67 5.10
CA VAL A 268 -7.09 -31.56 3.63
C VAL A 268 -6.51 -30.20 3.21
N PHE A 269 -5.90 -30.11 2.03
CA PHE A 269 -5.55 -28.81 1.47
C PHE A 269 -6.76 -28.20 0.74
N LYS A 270 -7.20 -27.02 1.18
CA LYS A 270 -8.22 -26.21 0.50
C LYS A 270 -7.64 -25.08 -0.37
N SER A 271 -6.38 -24.72 -0.15
CA SER A 271 -5.73 -23.61 -0.86
C SER A 271 -4.23 -23.92 -1.01
N PHE A 272 -3.61 -23.50 -2.13
CA PHE A 272 -2.21 -23.77 -2.47
C PHE A 272 -1.46 -22.50 -2.84
N GLY A 273 -0.30 -22.25 -2.23
CA GLY A 273 0.57 -21.10 -2.54
C GLY A 273 1.99 -21.54 -2.29
N ASP A 274 2.72 -20.90 -1.38
CA ASP A 274 4.07 -21.39 -1.09
C ASP A 274 4.05 -22.53 -0.07
N THR A 275 4.92 -23.50 -0.30
CA THR A 275 5.10 -24.71 0.51
C THR A 275 5.50 -24.43 1.97
N HIS A 276 6.10 -23.27 2.26
CA HIS A 276 6.52 -22.85 3.60
C HIS A 276 5.49 -21.97 4.34
N THR A 277 4.35 -21.64 3.73
CA THR A 277 3.30 -20.81 4.37
C THR A 277 1.90 -21.39 4.22
N THR A 278 1.79 -22.61 3.71
CA THR A 278 0.52 -23.29 3.45
C THR A 278 0.45 -24.60 4.22
N VAL A 279 -0.63 -24.78 4.98
CA VAL A 279 -0.88 -25.96 5.80
C VAL A 279 -2.27 -26.52 5.52
N PRO A 280 -2.49 -27.83 5.72
CA PRO A 280 -3.80 -28.41 5.53
C PRO A 280 -4.72 -28.01 6.70
N VAL A 281 -6.01 -28.03 6.45
CA VAL A 281 -7.07 -27.63 7.40
C VAL A 281 -8.07 -28.75 7.56
N GLU A 282 -8.86 -28.74 8.63
CA GLU A 282 -9.98 -29.66 8.71
C GLU A 282 -11.00 -29.37 7.60
N PRO A 283 -11.71 -30.38 7.08
CA PRO A 283 -12.65 -30.21 5.97
C PRO A 283 -13.75 -29.18 6.19
N HIS A 284 -14.05 -28.79 7.43
CA HIS A 284 -15.06 -27.79 7.77
C HIS A 284 -14.51 -26.36 7.90
N GLU A 285 -13.19 -26.18 8.04
CA GLU A 285 -12.56 -24.87 8.23
C GLU A 285 -12.48 -24.05 6.93
N SER A 286 -12.29 -22.73 7.04
CA SER A 286 -12.10 -21.86 5.88
C SER A 286 -10.80 -22.19 5.13
N GLU A 287 -10.78 -21.97 3.81
CA GLU A 287 -9.57 -22.13 3.00
C GLU A 287 -8.41 -21.20 3.42
N ARG A 288 -8.71 -20.10 4.12
CA ARG A 288 -7.71 -19.18 4.67
C ARG A 288 -7.12 -19.64 6.00
N ALA A 289 -7.78 -20.54 6.75
CA ALA A 289 -7.24 -21.06 8.02
C ALA A 289 -5.91 -21.80 7.82
N GLY A 290 -5.70 -22.36 6.62
CA GLY A 290 -4.48 -23.06 6.23
C GLY A 290 -3.40 -22.15 5.66
N ARG A 291 -3.57 -20.83 5.72
CA ARG A 291 -2.61 -19.85 5.20
C ARG A 291 -2.00 -19.09 6.36
N PHE A 292 -0.71 -18.78 6.24
CA PHE A 292 0.00 -17.87 7.14
C PHE A 292 0.13 -18.37 8.59
N VAL A 293 0.65 -19.59 8.76
CA VAL A 293 1.02 -20.15 10.07
C VAL A 293 1.71 -19.10 10.94
N ARG A 294 1.16 -18.86 12.14
CA ARG A 294 1.65 -17.92 13.17
C ARG A 294 1.70 -16.43 12.74
N GLN A 295 0.93 -16.00 11.75
CA GLN A 295 0.90 -14.58 11.34
C GLN A 295 -0.50 -13.98 11.47
N ALA A 296 -0.57 -12.74 11.96
CA ALA A 296 -1.79 -11.93 11.99
C ALA A 296 -2.22 -11.41 10.58
N LYS A 297 -1.70 -11.98 9.49
CA LYS A 297 -1.98 -11.52 8.13
C LYS A 297 -3.32 -12.09 7.65
N THR A 298 -4.25 -11.19 7.34
CA THR A 298 -5.56 -11.54 6.77
C THR A 298 -5.56 -11.57 5.22
N GLU A 299 -4.55 -10.97 4.57
CA GLU A 299 -4.43 -10.90 3.11
C GLU A 299 -2.98 -11.01 2.61
N CYS A 300 -2.81 -11.37 1.32
CA CYS A 300 -1.49 -11.47 0.68
C CYS A 300 -0.86 -10.07 0.46
N GLY A 301 0.46 -9.96 0.64
CA GLY A 301 1.21 -8.71 0.44
C GLY A 301 1.09 -8.10 -0.97
N ILE A 302 0.72 -8.90 -1.98
CA ILE A 302 0.38 -8.40 -3.32
C ILE A 302 -0.80 -7.43 -3.26
N HIS A 303 -1.82 -7.70 -2.44
CA HIS A 303 -3.05 -6.91 -2.37
C HIS A 303 -2.93 -5.65 -1.49
N THR A 304 -1.90 -5.58 -0.64
CA THR A 304 -1.73 -4.48 0.33
C THR A 304 -0.54 -3.57 0.03
N ARG A 305 0.43 -3.99 -0.80
CA ARG A 305 1.67 -3.24 -1.06
C ARG A 305 1.86 -2.75 -2.50
N THR A 306 1.05 -3.18 -3.46
CA THR A 306 1.09 -2.59 -4.80
C THR A 306 0.39 -1.24 -4.79
N THR A 307 1.12 -0.18 -5.16
CA THR A 307 0.50 1.11 -5.44
C THR A 307 1.07 1.65 -6.75
N SER A 308 0.19 1.94 -7.71
CA SER A 308 0.56 2.59 -8.96
C SER A 308 0.80 4.08 -8.75
N ALA A 309 1.52 4.72 -9.67
CA ALA A 309 1.62 6.17 -9.73
C ALA A 309 0.22 6.80 -9.74
N GLY A 310 0.04 7.86 -8.94
CA GLY A 310 -1.24 8.57 -8.83
C GLY A 310 -2.33 7.85 -8.02
N ALA A 311 -2.13 6.60 -7.59
CA ALA A 311 -3.04 5.92 -6.66
C ALA A 311 -2.73 6.34 -5.20
N PRO A 312 -3.73 6.34 -4.29
CA PRO A 312 -3.48 6.56 -2.86
C PRO A 312 -2.52 5.54 -2.25
N HIS A 313 -1.86 5.90 -1.15
CA HIS A 313 -1.03 4.99 -0.38
C HIS A 313 -1.90 3.90 0.28
N GLY A 314 -1.49 2.63 0.17
CA GLY A 314 -2.34 1.47 0.49
C GLY A 314 -3.38 1.12 -0.58
N GLY A 315 -3.39 1.82 -1.72
CA GLY A 315 -4.20 1.53 -2.90
C GLY A 315 -5.54 2.29 -2.96
N ALA A 316 -6.09 2.73 -1.84
CA ALA A 316 -7.32 3.55 -1.80
C ALA A 316 -7.25 4.58 -0.67
N LEU A 317 -7.98 5.69 -0.85
CA LEU A 317 -8.17 6.66 0.23
C LEU A 317 -9.04 6.04 1.32
N VAL A 318 -8.59 6.19 2.56
CA VAL A 318 -9.35 5.78 3.75
C VAL A 318 -10.11 7.00 4.26
N ASP A 319 -11.36 7.12 3.85
CA ASP A 319 -12.31 8.11 4.38
C ASP A 319 -12.97 7.54 5.64
N LEU A 320 -12.73 8.17 6.80
CA LEU A 320 -13.28 7.73 8.09
C LEU A 320 -14.51 8.53 8.51
N MET A 321 -15.00 9.44 7.66
CA MET A 321 -16.20 10.22 7.95
C MET A 321 -17.43 9.33 7.98
N VAL A 322 -18.17 9.38 9.09
CA VAL A 322 -19.44 8.69 9.25
C VAL A 322 -20.50 9.42 8.43
N LYS A 323 -21.01 8.79 7.37
CA LYS A 323 -21.96 9.41 6.44
C LYS A 323 -23.39 9.45 6.96
N ASP A 324 -23.78 8.49 7.81
CA ASP A 324 -25.11 8.42 8.41
C ASP A 324 -25.17 9.26 9.70
N PRO A 325 -26.00 10.32 9.76
CA PRO A 325 -26.14 11.15 10.96
C PRO A 325 -26.62 10.37 12.19
N ALA A 326 -27.46 9.34 12.04
CA ALA A 326 -27.96 8.56 13.17
C ALA A 326 -26.83 7.70 13.78
N ALA A 327 -26.03 7.04 12.95
CA ALA A 327 -24.82 6.35 13.39
C ALA A 327 -23.81 7.30 14.07
N ALA A 328 -23.62 8.51 13.54
CA ALA A 328 -22.74 9.51 14.15
C ALA A 328 -23.23 9.92 15.56
N GLN A 329 -24.53 10.20 15.71
CA GLN A 329 -25.13 10.51 17.01
C GLN A 329 -25.02 9.34 18.00
N ALA A 330 -25.22 8.09 17.54
CA ALA A 330 -25.08 6.90 18.36
C ALA A 330 -23.63 6.71 18.85
N LEU A 331 -22.64 6.97 17.99
CA LEU A 331 -21.22 6.92 18.36
C LEU A 331 -20.90 7.95 19.43
N VAL A 332 -21.35 9.20 19.27
CA VAL A 332 -21.14 10.27 20.25
C VAL A 332 -21.83 9.95 21.58
N ALA A 333 -23.07 9.45 21.55
CA ALA A 333 -23.82 9.06 22.75
C ALA A 333 -23.18 7.89 23.52
N ALA A 334 -22.39 7.05 22.85
CA ALA A 334 -21.67 5.93 23.45
C ALA A 334 -20.30 6.31 24.04
N THR A 335 -19.91 7.59 23.99
CA THR A 335 -18.62 8.04 24.50
C THR A 335 -18.60 8.10 26.03
N VAL A 336 -17.47 7.71 26.62
CA VAL A 336 -17.28 7.68 28.08
C VAL A 336 -16.48 8.87 28.60
N LYS A 337 -15.74 9.54 27.71
CA LYS A 337 -14.90 10.70 28.04
C LYS A 337 -14.76 11.61 26.83
N THR A 338 -14.63 12.90 27.11
CA THR A 338 -14.36 13.94 26.10
C THR A 338 -12.92 14.42 26.23
N ILE A 339 -12.23 14.58 25.11
CA ILE A 339 -10.87 15.08 24.98
C ILE A 339 -10.91 16.34 24.11
N ASP A 340 -10.56 17.50 24.69
CA ASP A 340 -10.33 18.72 23.94
C ASP A 340 -8.93 18.67 23.32
N LEU A 341 -8.88 18.70 21.99
CA LEU A 341 -7.66 18.58 21.20
C LEU A 341 -6.87 19.88 21.23
N ASN A 342 -5.54 19.76 21.23
CA ASN A 342 -4.66 20.85 20.81
C ASN A 342 -4.53 20.90 19.27
N GLU A 343 -3.95 21.97 18.73
CA GLU A 343 -3.85 22.16 17.29
C GLU A 343 -3.11 21.03 16.56
N ARG A 344 -2.03 20.50 17.16
CA ARG A 344 -1.30 19.34 16.60
C ARG A 344 -2.23 18.13 16.48
N GLN A 345 -2.96 17.80 17.55
CA GLN A 345 -3.88 16.67 17.53
C GLN A 345 -5.04 16.90 16.55
N ALA A 346 -5.53 18.13 16.43
CA ALA A 346 -6.56 18.49 15.45
C ALA A 346 -6.06 18.33 14.00
N CYS A 347 -4.81 18.70 13.70
CA CYS A 347 -4.15 18.41 12.42
C CYS A 347 -4.11 16.90 12.12
N ASP A 348 -3.71 16.09 13.11
CA ASP A 348 -3.63 14.64 12.94
C ASP A 348 -5.03 14.02 12.76
N VAL A 349 -6.04 14.47 13.51
CA VAL A 349 -7.44 14.06 13.31
C VAL A 349 -7.92 14.44 11.90
N PHE A 350 -7.65 15.66 11.42
CA PHE A 350 -7.99 16.05 10.06
C PHE A 350 -7.35 15.12 9.03
N CYS A 351 -6.06 14.82 9.21
CA CYS A 351 -5.32 13.96 8.28
C CYS A 351 -5.82 12.52 8.30
N LEU A 352 -6.25 12.01 9.45
CA LEU A 352 -6.86 10.68 9.58
C LEU A 352 -8.24 10.64 8.93
N VAL A 353 -9.16 11.53 9.33
CA VAL A 353 -10.58 11.38 8.93
C VAL A 353 -10.81 11.61 7.45
N ASN A 354 -9.97 12.43 6.82
CA ASN A 354 -10.07 12.76 5.40
C ASN A 354 -9.13 11.92 4.50
N GLY A 355 -8.39 10.96 5.07
CA GLY A 355 -7.54 10.04 4.30
C GLY A 355 -6.18 10.58 3.86
N ALA A 356 -5.72 11.72 4.38
CA ALA A 356 -4.36 12.21 4.13
C ALA A 356 -3.29 11.27 4.68
N PHE A 357 -3.61 10.52 5.74
CA PHE A 357 -2.78 9.46 6.34
C PHE A 357 -3.16 8.04 5.89
N SER A 358 -3.88 7.87 4.77
CA SER A 358 -4.13 6.54 4.20
C SER A 358 -2.83 5.74 4.12
N PRO A 359 -2.81 4.45 4.54
CA PRO A 359 -3.97 3.59 4.83
C PRO A 359 -4.46 3.60 6.30
N LEU A 360 -4.00 4.51 7.15
CA LEU A 360 -4.38 4.48 8.56
C LEU A 360 -5.90 4.64 8.74
N ALA A 361 -6.46 3.81 9.61
CA ALA A 361 -7.88 3.86 9.99
C ALA A 361 -8.12 4.53 11.36
N GLY A 362 -7.09 5.15 11.93
CA GLY A 362 -7.12 5.81 13.22
C GLY A 362 -5.71 6.05 13.77
N PHE A 363 -5.63 6.41 15.05
CA PHE A 363 -4.34 6.54 15.73
C PHE A 363 -3.70 5.16 15.88
N MET A 364 -2.39 5.09 15.68
CA MET A 364 -1.63 3.84 15.78
C MET A 364 -1.82 3.21 17.16
N ASP A 365 -1.98 1.89 17.22
CA ASP A 365 -1.81 1.13 18.45
C ASP A 365 -0.32 0.91 18.76
N GLU A 366 -0.02 0.25 19.89
CA GLU A 366 1.37 0.04 20.33
C GLU A 366 2.18 -0.75 19.29
N THR A 367 1.58 -1.75 18.64
CA THR A 367 2.25 -2.57 17.62
C THR A 367 2.58 -1.77 16.37
N ALA A 368 1.62 -0.97 15.86
CA ALA A 368 1.84 -0.12 14.71
C ALA A 368 2.84 1.00 15.01
N TYR A 369 2.76 1.58 16.20
CA TYR A 369 3.69 2.58 16.68
C TYR A 369 5.13 2.03 16.74
N ASP A 370 5.35 0.88 17.38
CA ASP A 370 6.68 0.28 17.52
C ASP A 370 7.29 -0.10 16.17
N ALA A 371 6.46 -0.60 15.25
CA ALA A 371 6.89 -0.92 13.89
C ALA A 371 7.34 0.34 13.12
N VAL A 372 6.63 1.45 13.25
CA VAL A 372 6.97 2.71 12.59
C VAL A 372 8.19 3.36 13.23
N VAL A 373 8.29 3.38 14.57
CA VAL A 373 9.45 3.89 15.29
C VAL A 373 10.70 3.13 14.89
N SER A 374 10.68 1.80 14.95
CA SER A 374 11.86 0.98 14.65
C SER A 374 12.21 0.90 13.16
N GLY A 375 11.22 0.92 12.27
CA GLY A 375 11.42 0.49 10.89
C GLY A 375 10.84 1.40 9.80
N MET A 376 10.22 2.53 10.14
CA MET A 376 9.52 3.41 9.18
C MET A 376 8.45 2.65 8.37
N ARG A 377 7.80 1.68 9.02
CA ARG A 377 6.86 0.75 8.38
C ARG A 377 5.72 0.38 9.31
N LEU A 378 4.52 0.26 8.76
CA LEU A 378 3.36 -0.35 9.44
C LEU A 378 3.61 -1.85 9.71
N PRO A 379 2.81 -2.53 10.54
CA PRO A 379 2.95 -3.97 10.79
C PRO A 379 2.87 -4.81 9.50
N GLU A 380 2.07 -4.37 8.53
CA GLU A 380 1.94 -4.97 7.19
C GLU A 380 3.14 -4.61 6.28
N LYS A 381 4.12 -3.90 6.83
CA LYS A 381 5.37 -3.39 6.26
C LYS A 381 5.21 -2.35 5.16
N GLN A 382 4.02 -1.80 4.99
CA GLN A 382 3.83 -0.62 4.15
C GLN A 382 4.66 0.53 4.74
N LEU A 383 5.37 1.26 3.89
CA LEU A 383 6.21 2.37 4.32
C LEU A 383 5.36 3.46 5.01
N PHE A 384 5.77 3.93 6.18
CA PHE A 384 5.10 5.03 6.86
C PHE A 384 6.12 5.82 7.67
N GLY A 385 6.20 7.13 7.41
CA GLY A 385 7.33 7.96 7.82
C GLY A 385 7.43 8.16 9.33
N LEU A 386 6.30 8.48 9.97
CA LEU A 386 6.27 8.97 11.34
C LEU A 386 5.12 8.33 12.15
N PRO A 387 5.29 8.15 13.47
CA PRO A 387 4.21 7.68 14.33
C PRO A 387 3.05 8.70 14.36
N VAL A 388 1.81 8.21 14.29
CA VAL A 388 0.59 9.01 14.40
C VAL A 388 -0.18 8.55 15.64
N THR A 389 -0.03 9.28 16.74
CA THR A 389 -0.51 8.88 18.07
C THR A 389 -1.36 9.98 18.71
N LEU A 390 -2.30 9.59 19.57
CA LEU A 390 -2.99 10.51 20.45
C LEU A 390 -2.41 10.39 21.85
N ASP A 391 -1.71 11.43 22.31
CA ASP A 391 -1.12 11.51 23.64
C ASP A 391 -2.06 12.17 24.67
N LEU A 392 -2.13 11.58 25.86
CA LEU A 392 -2.91 12.07 26.99
C LEU A 392 -2.04 12.16 28.25
N HIS A 393 -2.29 13.18 29.08
CA HIS A 393 -1.61 13.31 30.38
C HIS A 393 -2.11 12.31 31.42
N SER A 394 -3.38 11.91 31.34
CA SER A 394 -3.99 10.91 32.23
C SER A 394 -4.96 10.02 31.47
N VAL A 395 -4.85 8.72 31.71
CA VAL A 395 -5.74 7.66 31.19
C VAL A 395 -6.56 7.03 32.31
N GLU A 396 -6.67 7.70 33.46
CA GLU A 396 -7.50 7.23 34.57
C GLU A 396 -8.95 7.02 34.12
N GLY A 397 -9.48 5.84 34.44
CA GLY A 397 -10.83 5.41 34.06
C GLY A 397 -10.98 4.93 32.62
N LEU A 398 -9.91 4.90 31.81
CA LEU A 398 -9.95 4.44 30.43
C LEU A 398 -9.46 2.99 30.30
N LYS A 399 -10.09 2.23 29.40
CA LYS A 399 -9.70 0.87 29.01
C LYS A 399 -9.94 0.64 27.51
N ALA A 400 -9.33 -0.42 26.98
CA ALA A 400 -9.60 -0.87 25.61
C ALA A 400 -11.11 -1.17 25.43
N GLY A 401 -11.66 -0.76 24.29
CA GLY A 401 -13.09 -0.79 23.94
C GLY A 401 -13.83 0.51 24.24
N ASP A 402 -13.27 1.41 25.05
CA ASP A 402 -13.89 2.70 25.37
C ASP A 402 -13.92 3.63 24.15
N LYS A 403 -14.97 4.46 24.08
CA LYS A 403 -15.15 5.48 23.04
C LYS A 403 -14.88 6.87 23.62
N LEU A 404 -13.96 7.61 23.00
CA LEU A 404 -13.57 8.95 23.41
C LEU A 404 -14.08 9.96 22.40
N LEU A 405 -14.85 10.96 22.85
CA LEU A 405 -15.23 12.10 22.04
C LEU A 405 -14.03 13.03 21.88
N LEU A 406 -13.65 13.35 20.65
CA LEU A 406 -12.58 14.29 20.34
C LEU A 406 -13.20 15.62 19.89
N ARG A 407 -12.84 16.70 20.59
CA ARG A 407 -13.37 18.05 20.33
C ARG A 407 -12.28 19.01 19.91
N TRP A 408 -12.58 19.84 18.92
CA TRP A 408 -11.68 20.89 18.46
C TRP A 408 -12.45 22.19 18.31
N ALA A 409 -11.93 23.28 18.89
CA ALA A 409 -12.56 24.60 18.86
C ALA A 409 -14.05 24.58 19.25
N GLY A 410 -14.42 23.75 20.23
CA GLY A 410 -15.79 23.59 20.72
C GLY A 410 -16.70 22.70 19.88
N LYS A 411 -16.21 22.12 18.77
CA LYS A 411 -16.96 21.22 17.89
C LYS A 411 -16.54 19.77 18.08
N ASP A 412 -17.51 18.86 17.96
CA ASP A 412 -17.28 17.42 17.99
C ASP A 412 -16.75 16.98 16.61
N VAL A 413 -15.48 16.62 16.55
CA VAL A 413 -14.80 16.33 15.28
C VAL A 413 -14.68 14.84 15.02
N ALA A 414 -14.48 14.02 16.05
CA ALA A 414 -14.33 12.58 15.87
C ALA A 414 -14.66 11.80 17.15
N VAL A 415 -14.87 10.50 17.01
CA VAL A 415 -14.89 9.52 18.11
C VAL A 415 -13.74 8.53 17.91
N LEU A 416 -12.89 8.37 18.92
CA LEU A 416 -11.84 7.35 18.96
C LEU A 416 -12.34 6.12 19.75
N GLU A 417 -12.42 4.97 19.10
CA GLU A 417 -12.62 3.68 19.74
C GLU A 417 -11.27 3.09 20.12
N ALA A 418 -10.90 3.19 21.40
CA ALA A 418 -9.57 2.84 21.89
C ALA A 418 -9.34 1.32 21.84
N SER A 419 -8.33 0.86 21.11
CA SER A 419 -7.88 -0.55 21.12
C SER A 419 -6.64 -0.75 21.98
N SER A 420 -5.83 0.30 22.16
CA SER A 420 -4.58 0.26 22.91
C SER A 420 -4.41 1.52 23.76
N ILE A 421 -3.94 1.33 24.99
CA ILE A 421 -3.61 2.41 25.93
C ILE A 421 -2.30 2.01 26.62
N TRP A 422 -1.22 2.75 26.37
CA TRP A 422 0.10 2.37 26.85
C TRP A 422 0.98 3.59 27.15
N ARG A 423 2.12 3.34 27.79
CA ARG A 423 3.13 4.35 28.07
C ARG A 423 4.33 4.13 27.13
N PRO A 424 4.54 4.99 26.12
CA PRO A 424 5.62 4.81 25.15
C PRO A 424 7.00 5.09 25.76
N ASN A 425 8.04 4.49 25.19
CA ASN A 425 9.42 4.89 25.44
C ASN A 425 9.81 6.06 24.54
N LYS A 426 9.54 7.29 25.00
CA LYS A 426 9.81 8.52 24.25
C LYS A 426 11.30 8.77 23.96
N VAL A 427 12.22 8.19 24.74
CA VAL A 427 13.66 8.31 24.45
C VAL A 427 14.05 7.46 23.25
N VAL A 428 13.45 6.27 23.12
CA VAL A 428 13.58 5.43 21.91
C VAL A 428 12.94 6.13 20.73
N GLU A 429 11.73 6.68 20.89
CA GLU A 429 11.09 7.47 19.83
C GLU A 429 11.99 8.63 19.36
N ALA A 430 12.55 9.40 20.31
CA ALA A 430 13.46 10.50 20.01
C ALA A 430 14.62 10.05 19.12
N LYS A 431 15.34 9.00 19.55
CA LYS A 431 16.52 8.49 18.84
C LYS A 431 16.18 7.90 17.48
N GLU A 432 15.18 7.04 17.42
CA GLU A 432 14.89 6.27 16.21
C GLU A 432 14.16 7.12 15.15
N VAL A 433 13.28 8.04 15.58
CA VAL A 433 12.47 8.85 14.65
C VAL A 433 13.19 10.14 14.24
N TYR A 434 13.85 10.82 15.19
CA TYR A 434 14.47 12.12 14.96
C TYR A 434 16.00 12.06 14.87
N GLY A 435 16.58 10.86 14.98
CA GLY A 435 18.04 10.66 14.92
C GLY A 435 18.81 11.19 16.13
N THR A 436 18.12 11.73 17.14
CA THR A 436 18.76 12.37 18.30
C THR A 436 17.86 12.32 19.53
N SER A 437 18.47 12.25 20.72
CA SER A 437 17.78 12.48 22.00
C SER A 437 18.05 13.87 22.57
N SER A 438 18.64 14.77 21.78
CA SER A 438 18.92 16.15 22.23
C SER A 438 17.63 16.96 22.34
N LEU A 439 17.44 17.62 23.48
CA LEU A 439 16.34 18.57 23.71
C LEU A 439 16.51 19.87 22.90
N GLU A 440 17.62 20.06 22.19
CA GLU A 440 17.76 21.16 21.23
C GLU A 440 16.94 20.92 19.96
N HIS A 441 16.63 19.67 19.63
CA HIS A 441 15.70 19.36 18.54
C HIS A 441 14.28 19.72 18.99
N PRO A 442 13.58 20.66 18.31
CA PRO A 442 12.34 21.25 18.81
C PRO A 442 11.25 20.21 19.08
N THR A 443 11.14 19.20 18.23
CA THR A 443 10.14 18.14 18.41
C THR A 443 10.54 17.12 19.48
N VAL A 444 11.84 16.92 19.74
CA VAL A 444 12.29 16.08 20.87
C VAL A 444 12.03 16.79 22.19
N HIS A 445 12.25 18.11 22.24
CA HIS A 445 11.81 18.94 23.36
C HIS A 445 10.31 18.79 23.62
N SER A 446 9.48 19.04 22.60
CA SER A 446 8.01 18.93 22.74
C SER A 446 7.59 17.53 23.17
N LEU A 447 8.14 16.49 22.54
CA LEU A 447 7.88 15.09 22.86
C LEU A 447 8.08 14.80 24.36
N ILE A 448 9.17 15.28 24.95
CA ILE A 448 9.51 14.99 26.35
C ILE A 448 8.82 15.95 27.32
N ALA A 449 8.78 17.24 27.03
CA ALA A 449 8.37 18.29 27.97
C ALA A 449 6.88 18.63 27.90
N GLU A 450 6.24 18.48 26.74
CA GLU A 450 4.90 18.99 26.48
C GLU A 450 3.88 17.88 26.27
N GLN A 451 4.24 16.83 25.53
CA GLN A 451 3.30 15.78 25.17
C GLN A 451 2.87 14.89 26.35
N GLY A 452 1.64 14.38 26.29
CA GLY A 452 1.06 13.46 27.27
C GLY A 452 1.91 12.22 27.53
N GLN A 453 1.82 11.64 28.73
CA GLN A 453 2.64 10.49 29.14
C GLN A 453 2.14 9.16 28.57
N TYR A 454 0.88 9.10 28.14
CA TYR A 454 0.24 7.89 27.63
C TYR A 454 -0.19 8.10 26.18
N TYR A 455 -0.08 7.07 25.37
CA TYR A 455 -0.66 7.05 24.03
C TYR A 455 -1.92 6.19 24.01
N VAL A 456 -2.91 6.65 23.25
CA VAL A 456 -4.17 5.95 22.99
C VAL A 456 -4.29 5.72 21.49
N GLY A 457 -4.31 4.45 21.12
CA GLY A 457 -4.43 3.97 19.75
C GLY A 457 -5.79 3.33 19.53
N GLY A 458 -6.25 3.35 18.28
CA GLY A 458 -7.54 2.78 17.94
C GLY A 458 -8.20 3.42 16.72
N ARG A 459 -9.35 2.88 16.35
CA ARG A 459 -10.10 3.31 15.19
C ARG A 459 -10.72 4.69 15.43
N VAL A 460 -10.62 5.56 14.43
CA VAL A 460 -11.24 6.89 14.47
C VAL A 460 -12.48 6.90 13.58
N HIS A 461 -13.55 7.51 14.08
CA HIS A 461 -14.79 7.77 13.36
C HIS A 461 -14.97 9.28 13.24
N GLY A 462 -14.92 9.82 12.02
CA GLY A 462 -15.11 11.25 11.78
C GLY A 462 -16.57 11.66 11.96
N ILE A 463 -16.82 12.69 12.76
CA ILE A 463 -18.14 13.29 13.00
C ILE A 463 -18.29 14.56 12.17
N SER A 464 -17.28 15.42 12.24
CA SER A 464 -17.15 16.62 11.42
C SER A 464 -15.67 16.86 11.11
N SER A 465 -15.35 17.38 9.92
CA SER A 465 -13.95 17.70 9.62
C SER A 465 -13.47 18.85 10.51
N PRO A 466 -12.28 18.78 11.12
CA PRO A 466 -11.71 19.91 11.87
C PRO A 466 -11.63 21.17 11.01
N GLU A 467 -12.09 22.28 11.57
CA GLU A 467 -12.03 23.61 10.95
C GLU A 467 -10.84 24.42 11.47
N PHE A 468 -10.15 25.09 10.56
CA PHE A 468 -9.00 25.95 10.86
C PHE A 468 -9.30 27.39 10.46
N LYS A 469 -8.48 28.35 10.92
CA LYS A 469 -8.64 29.77 10.60
C LYS A 469 -8.29 30.14 9.15
N TYR A 470 -8.00 29.14 8.33
CA TYR A 470 -7.54 29.27 6.97
C TYR A 470 -8.21 28.22 6.08
N PRO A 471 -8.30 28.47 4.76
CA PRO A 471 -8.86 27.50 3.84
C PRO A 471 -8.06 26.20 3.87
N VAL A 472 -8.77 25.07 3.86
CA VAL A 472 -8.20 23.73 3.84
C VAL A 472 -9.00 22.92 2.84
N GLN A 473 -8.30 22.07 2.08
CA GLN A 473 -8.93 21.11 1.16
C GLN A 473 -8.51 19.69 1.54
N THR A 474 -9.45 18.77 1.43
CA THR A 474 -9.25 17.33 1.64
C THR A 474 -8.54 16.69 0.44
N PRO A 475 -7.96 15.48 0.60
CA PRO A 475 -7.41 14.72 -0.52
C PRO A 475 -8.41 14.52 -1.66
N THR A 476 -9.68 14.24 -1.34
CA THR A 476 -10.75 14.05 -2.32
C THR A 476 -11.02 15.33 -3.12
N GLU A 477 -11.12 16.48 -2.44
CA GLU A 477 -11.37 17.77 -3.10
C GLU A 477 -10.21 18.17 -4.01
N VAL A 478 -8.97 18.05 -3.52
CA VAL A 478 -7.78 18.35 -4.35
C VAL A 478 -7.74 17.43 -5.56
N ARG A 479 -7.90 16.12 -5.38
CA ARG A 479 -7.94 15.15 -6.49
C ARG A 479 -9.01 15.49 -7.52
N GLY A 480 -10.20 15.92 -7.09
CA GLY A 480 -11.28 16.35 -7.98
C GLY A 480 -10.94 17.56 -8.85
N THR A 481 -9.90 18.33 -8.50
CA THR A 481 -9.43 19.49 -9.27
C THR A 481 -8.26 19.16 -10.20
N LEU A 482 -7.69 17.96 -10.09
CA LEU A 482 -6.54 17.53 -10.87
C LEU A 482 -7.01 16.99 -12.24
N PRO A 483 -6.33 17.36 -13.34
CA PRO A 483 -6.65 16.84 -14.66
C PRO A 483 -6.32 15.35 -14.77
N GLU A 484 -7.21 14.57 -15.38
CA GLU A 484 -7.03 13.13 -15.58
C GLU A 484 -5.81 12.84 -16.48
N GLY A 485 -5.04 11.81 -16.12
CA GLY A 485 -3.92 11.33 -16.93
C GLY A 485 -2.69 12.24 -16.99
N ARG A 486 -2.64 13.33 -16.21
CA ARG A 486 -1.46 14.20 -16.12
C ARG A 486 -0.65 13.94 -14.86
N ASP A 487 0.66 14.09 -14.99
CA ASP A 487 1.55 14.09 -13.84
C ASP A 487 1.28 15.30 -12.95
N VAL A 488 1.36 15.06 -11.65
CA VAL A 488 1.19 16.04 -10.59
C VAL A 488 2.48 16.09 -9.79
N VAL A 489 3.14 17.24 -9.85
CA VAL A 489 4.39 17.52 -9.14
C VAL A 489 4.06 18.33 -7.90
N ALA A 490 4.27 17.74 -6.72
CA ALA A 490 3.96 18.41 -5.47
C ALA A 490 5.17 19.12 -4.87
N PHE A 491 4.95 20.36 -4.46
CA PHE A 491 5.91 21.19 -3.76
C PHE A 491 5.46 21.38 -2.31
N GLN A 492 6.30 20.93 -1.37
CA GLN A 492 6.13 21.15 0.06
C GLN A 492 6.98 22.33 0.51
N ASN A 493 6.39 23.24 1.28
CA ASN A 493 7.11 24.30 1.96
C ASN A 493 6.47 24.63 3.31
N ARG A 494 7.31 25.15 4.21
CA ARG A 494 6.87 25.78 5.47
C ARG A 494 7.24 27.26 5.54
N ASN A 495 7.94 27.80 4.54
CA ASN A 495 8.38 29.19 4.49
C ASN A 495 7.63 29.94 3.38
N PRO A 496 7.51 31.28 3.47
CA PRO A 496 7.09 32.10 2.33
C PRO A 496 7.85 31.73 1.04
N ILE A 497 7.15 31.74 -0.08
CA ILE A 497 7.75 31.45 -1.39
C ILE A 497 8.38 32.75 -1.91
N HIS A 498 9.72 32.80 -1.89
CA HIS A 498 10.49 33.90 -2.48
C HIS A 498 10.90 33.56 -3.92
N ARG A 499 11.47 34.51 -4.67
CA ARG A 499 11.80 34.36 -6.10
C ARG A 499 12.60 33.09 -6.43
N ALA A 500 13.60 32.73 -5.62
CA ALA A 500 14.35 31.48 -5.83
C ALA A 500 13.48 30.20 -5.74
N HIS A 501 12.50 30.14 -4.83
CA HIS A 501 11.56 29.01 -4.77
C HIS A 501 10.64 29.02 -6.00
N PHE A 502 10.21 30.20 -6.45
CA PHE A 502 9.37 30.32 -7.64
C PHE A 502 10.09 29.88 -8.91
N GLU A 503 11.37 30.25 -9.09
CA GLU A 503 12.18 29.77 -10.22
C GLU A 503 12.39 28.26 -10.18
N LEU A 504 12.50 27.66 -8.98
CA LEU A 504 12.52 26.20 -8.84
C LEU A 504 11.21 25.57 -9.32
N LEU A 505 10.05 26.16 -9.00
CA LEU A 505 8.76 25.68 -9.53
C LEU A 505 8.73 25.75 -11.07
N LYS A 506 9.28 26.81 -11.67
CA LYS A 506 9.40 26.93 -13.13
C LYS A 506 10.30 25.86 -13.74
N CYS A 507 11.43 25.55 -13.10
CA CYS A 507 12.28 24.41 -13.51
C CYS A 507 11.49 23.09 -13.43
N ALA A 508 10.73 22.89 -12.36
CA ALA A 508 9.93 21.68 -12.21
C ALA A 508 8.88 21.50 -13.31
N GLN A 509 8.19 22.58 -13.68
CA GLN A 509 7.24 22.58 -14.78
C GLN A 509 7.89 22.22 -16.13
N ARG A 510 9.11 22.71 -16.36
CA ARG A 510 9.83 22.49 -17.62
C ARG A 510 10.31 21.04 -17.74
N ASP A 511 10.77 20.46 -16.64
CA ASP A 511 11.38 19.14 -16.62
C ASP A 511 10.32 18.03 -16.63
N VAL A 512 9.18 18.24 -15.95
CA VAL A 512 8.01 17.34 -16.03
C VAL A 512 6.97 17.98 -16.94
N LYS A 513 7.11 17.72 -18.24
CA LYS A 513 6.25 18.30 -19.29
C LYS A 513 4.78 17.99 -19.06
N ASP A 514 3.93 18.96 -19.38
CA ASP A 514 2.46 18.86 -19.25
C ASP A 514 1.95 18.51 -17.84
N SER A 515 2.78 18.72 -16.81
CA SER A 515 2.41 18.46 -15.43
C SER A 515 1.57 19.57 -14.81
N THR A 516 0.87 19.22 -13.73
CA THR A 516 0.22 20.14 -12.80
C THR A 516 1.13 20.33 -11.58
N LEU A 517 1.39 21.58 -11.19
CA LEU A 517 2.18 21.88 -10.01
C LEU A 517 1.27 22.08 -8.79
N LEU A 518 1.27 21.11 -7.88
CA LEU A 518 0.55 21.17 -6.62
C LEU A 518 1.41 21.89 -5.58
N VAL A 519 1.22 23.19 -5.45
CA VAL A 519 1.85 24.03 -4.42
C VAL A 519 1.08 23.82 -3.12
N HIS A 520 1.67 23.05 -2.21
CA HIS A 520 0.95 22.48 -1.07
C HIS A 520 1.67 22.71 0.25
N PRO A 521 1.83 23.96 0.70
CA PRO A 521 2.47 24.30 1.97
C PRO A 521 1.81 23.64 3.17
N THR A 522 2.62 23.39 4.20
CA THR A 522 2.13 23.04 5.53
C THR A 522 1.80 24.29 6.33
N CYS A 523 0.59 24.34 6.87
CA CYS A 523 0.02 25.50 7.55
C CYS A 523 -0.24 25.31 9.05
N GLY A 524 -0.17 24.07 9.54
CA GLY A 524 -0.24 23.78 10.97
C GLY A 524 1.05 24.18 11.73
N PRO A 525 1.17 23.77 13.00
CA PRO A 525 2.32 24.09 13.84
C PRO A 525 3.67 23.68 13.21
N THR A 526 4.66 24.57 13.28
CA THR A 526 6.03 24.38 12.78
C THR A 526 7.06 24.61 13.88
N GLN A 527 8.36 24.59 13.55
CA GLN A 527 9.42 24.87 14.53
C GLN A 527 9.31 26.30 15.12
N PRO A 528 9.77 26.50 16.36
CA PRO A 528 9.85 27.83 16.96
C PRO A 528 10.63 28.83 16.10
N GLY A 529 10.10 30.04 15.94
CA GLY A 529 10.73 31.12 15.18
C GLY A 529 10.38 31.16 13.68
N ASP A 530 9.65 30.17 13.17
CA ASP A 530 9.03 30.26 11.84
C ASP A 530 7.86 31.27 11.85
N ILE A 531 7.55 31.83 10.66
CA ILE A 531 6.42 32.76 10.50
C ILE A 531 5.12 31.97 10.71
N ASP A 532 4.15 32.56 11.40
CA ASP A 532 2.85 31.95 11.66
C ASP A 532 2.16 31.44 10.38
N GLY A 533 1.44 30.31 10.48
CA GLY A 533 0.78 29.67 9.35
C GLY A 533 -0.24 30.57 8.65
N VAL A 534 -1.04 31.32 9.42
CA VAL A 534 -2.06 32.23 8.87
C VAL A 534 -1.38 33.34 8.08
N VAL A 535 -0.30 33.91 8.61
CA VAL A 535 0.48 34.96 7.93
C VAL A 535 1.15 34.42 6.66
N ARG A 536 1.67 33.20 6.69
CA ARG A 536 2.27 32.57 5.51
C ARG A 536 1.26 32.37 4.39
N ILE A 537 0.02 32.02 4.71
CA ILE A 537 -1.04 31.81 3.70
C ILE A 537 -1.34 33.09 2.93
N ASP A 538 -1.37 34.25 3.59
CA ASP A 538 -1.55 35.53 2.90
C ASP A 538 -0.48 35.77 1.83
N THR A 539 0.76 35.35 2.10
CA THR A 539 1.85 35.44 1.11
C THR A 539 1.64 34.50 -0.09
N TYR A 540 1.07 33.31 0.14
CA TYR A 540 0.77 32.34 -0.91
C TYR A 540 -0.43 32.78 -1.76
N GLU A 541 -1.46 33.34 -1.14
CA GLU A 541 -2.63 33.90 -1.83
C GLU A 541 -2.26 35.08 -2.72
N ALA A 542 -1.38 35.98 -2.23
CA ALA A 542 -0.84 37.07 -3.02
C ALA A 542 -0.10 36.54 -4.26
N LEU A 543 0.82 35.59 -4.07
CA LEU A 543 1.57 34.98 -5.16
C LEU A 543 0.68 34.21 -6.14
N ARG A 544 -0.32 33.47 -5.64
CA ARG A 544 -1.31 32.79 -6.49
C ARG A 544 -2.00 33.78 -7.41
N LYS A 545 -2.49 34.90 -6.86
CA LYS A 545 -3.20 35.92 -7.63
C LYS A 545 -2.30 36.58 -8.67
N GLU A 546 -1.04 36.86 -8.32
CA GLU A 546 -0.07 37.44 -9.25
C GLU A 546 0.25 36.51 -10.42
N THR A 547 0.24 35.19 -10.18
CA THR A 547 0.74 34.18 -11.13
C THR A 547 -0.35 33.41 -11.86
N GLU A 548 -1.64 33.62 -11.54
CA GLU A 548 -2.75 32.80 -12.05
C GLU A 548 -2.88 32.81 -13.58
N GLN A 549 -2.57 33.93 -14.23
CA GLN A 549 -2.70 34.08 -15.68
C GLN A 549 -1.53 33.43 -16.43
N GLU A 550 -0.31 33.59 -15.91
CA GLU A 550 0.91 33.06 -16.53
C GLU A 550 1.12 31.57 -16.20
N TYR A 551 0.68 31.14 -15.02
CA TYR A 551 0.86 29.78 -14.50
C TYR A 551 -0.49 29.11 -14.15
N PRO A 552 -1.42 28.95 -15.11
CA PRO A 552 -2.74 28.36 -14.87
C PRO A 552 -2.69 26.87 -14.50
N MET A 553 -1.53 26.23 -14.61
CA MET A 553 -1.29 24.84 -14.18
C MET A 553 -0.99 24.72 -12.69
N PHE A 554 -0.77 25.82 -11.97
CA PHE A 554 -0.55 25.76 -10.53
C PHE A 554 -1.86 25.43 -9.82
N ARG A 555 -1.79 24.54 -8.84
CA ARG A 555 -2.89 24.18 -7.94
C ARG A 555 -2.41 24.46 -6.54
N TRP A 556 -3.11 25.37 -5.87
CA TRP A 556 -2.79 25.79 -4.51
C TRP A 556 -3.70 25.06 -3.54
N ALA A 557 -3.11 24.41 -2.54
CA ALA A 557 -3.83 23.78 -1.44
C ALA A 557 -3.06 23.96 -0.14
N TYR A 558 -3.75 23.93 1.00
CA TYR A 558 -3.14 24.21 2.31
C TYR A 558 -3.31 23.02 3.24
N LEU A 559 -2.18 22.49 3.72
CA LEU A 559 -2.16 21.27 4.53
C LEU A 559 -2.15 21.61 6.03
N PRO A 560 -3.21 21.29 6.80
CA PRO A 560 -3.17 21.36 8.26
C PRO A 560 -2.41 20.15 8.82
N TYR A 561 -1.09 20.22 8.73
CA TYR A 561 -0.18 19.23 9.27
C TYR A 561 0.74 19.90 10.29
N SER A 562 0.96 19.26 11.43
CA SER A 562 1.97 19.72 12.38
C SER A 562 3.31 19.13 11.95
N MET A 563 4.31 19.97 11.68
CA MET A 563 5.65 19.53 11.32
C MET A 563 6.42 19.00 12.54
N LYS A 564 7.15 17.91 12.31
CA LYS A 564 7.93 17.16 13.31
C LYS A 564 9.43 17.41 13.18
N MET A 565 9.84 18.15 12.16
CA MET A 565 11.22 18.47 11.86
C MET A 565 12.11 17.22 11.76
N ALA A 566 11.54 16.10 11.32
CA ALA A 566 12.20 14.78 11.36
C ALA A 566 12.95 14.44 10.07
N GLY A 567 13.37 15.48 9.33
CA GLY A 567 14.26 15.38 8.18
C GLY A 567 13.89 14.25 7.21
N PRO A 568 14.75 13.23 7.02
CA PRO A 568 14.50 12.15 6.07
C PRO A 568 13.22 11.35 6.29
N ARG A 569 12.84 11.07 7.55
CA ARG A 569 11.60 10.32 7.84
C ARG A 569 10.36 11.14 7.55
N GLU A 570 10.41 12.44 7.83
CA GLU A 570 9.31 13.35 7.52
C GLU A 570 9.18 13.62 6.01
N ALA A 571 10.27 13.55 5.24
CA ALA A 571 10.20 13.57 3.78
C ALA A 571 9.36 12.40 3.24
N ILE A 572 9.55 11.19 3.78
CA ILE A 572 8.70 10.03 3.46
C ILE A 572 7.24 10.26 3.86
N GLN A 573 6.99 10.80 5.06
CA GLN A 573 5.64 11.15 5.50
C GLN A 573 4.97 12.15 4.52
N HIS A 574 5.72 13.17 4.10
CA HIS A 574 5.25 14.15 3.13
C HIS A 574 4.98 13.55 1.75
N MET A 575 5.82 12.63 1.26
CA MET A 575 5.56 11.92 0.01
C MET A 575 4.25 11.11 0.10
N ILE A 576 4.03 10.39 1.22
CA ILE A 576 2.80 9.61 1.45
C ILE A 576 1.57 10.51 1.46
N ILE A 577 1.62 11.62 2.22
CA ILE A 577 0.51 12.58 2.24
C ILE A 577 0.24 13.08 0.82
N ARG A 578 1.26 13.55 0.08
CA ARG A 578 1.02 14.15 -1.25
C ARG A 578 0.56 13.14 -2.28
N LYS A 579 0.98 11.88 -2.17
CA LYS A 579 0.41 10.78 -2.93
C LYS A 579 -1.09 10.61 -2.68
N ASN A 580 -1.52 10.69 -1.42
CA ASN A 580 -2.94 10.64 -1.08
C ASN A 580 -3.71 11.82 -1.71
N TYR A 581 -3.08 12.99 -1.85
CA TYR A 581 -3.62 14.14 -2.59
C TYR A 581 -3.49 14.05 -4.12
N GLY A 582 -2.94 12.95 -4.69
CA GLY A 582 -2.84 12.74 -6.13
C GLY A 582 -1.48 13.03 -6.75
N ALA A 583 -0.47 13.35 -5.97
CA ALA A 583 0.88 13.58 -6.49
C ALA A 583 1.49 12.31 -7.08
N THR A 584 2.03 12.43 -8.27
CA THR A 584 2.86 11.41 -8.96
C THR A 584 4.35 11.66 -8.77
N HIS A 585 4.71 12.93 -8.53
CA HIS A 585 6.06 13.42 -8.37
C HIS A 585 6.12 14.28 -7.11
N PHE A 586 7.25 14.27 -6.42
CA PHE A 586 7.43 15.04 -5.19
C PHE A 586 8.80 15.71 -5.16
N ILE A 587 8.82 17.01 -4.93
CA ILE A 587 10.04 17.81 -4.88
C ILE A 587 10.73 17.63 -3.52
N ILE A 588 11.98 17.15 -3.54
CA ILE A 588 12.83 17.09 -2.34
C ILE A 588 14.08 17.95 -2.58
N GLY A 589 14.09 19.11 -1.93
CA GLY A 589 15.21 20.04 -1.91
C GLY A 589 16.26 19.71 -0.83
N ARG A 590 17.24 20.61 -0.70
CA ARG A 590 18.26 20.56 0.35
C ARG A 590 17.61 20.71 1.73
N ASP A 591 18.05 19.90 2.70
CA ASP A 591 17.66 20.01 4.12
C ASP A 591 16.13 19.98 4.33
N MET A 592 15.43 19.15 3.54
CA MET A 592 13.99 19.04 3.62
C MET A 592 13.55 18.55 5.00
N ALA A 593 12.58 19.27 5.58
CA ALA A 593 12.05 19.01 6.92
C ALA A 593 13.12 18.96 8.03
N GLY A 594 14.30 19.55 7.78
CA GLY A 594 15.37 19.64 8.76
C GLY A 594 15.27 20.86 9.68
N THR A 595 16.05 20.78 10.75
CA THR A 595 16.19 21.81 11.80
C THR A 595 17.65 21.89 12.23
N LYS A 596 17.98 22.98 12.92
CA LYS A 596 19.33 23.28 13.42
C LYS A 596 19.37 23.27 14.95
N SER A 597 20.53 22.96 15.50
CA SER A 597 20.83 23.23 16.91
C SER A 597 20.70 24.73 17.18
N THR A 598 20.00 25.08 18.26
CA THR A 598 19.90 26.47 18.73
C THR A 598 21.17 26.94 19.44
N VAL A 599 22.08 26.02 19.77
CA VAL A 599 23.33 26.30 20.50
C VAL A 599 24.50 26.39 19.53
N THR A 600 24.72 25.37 18.69
CA THR A 600 25.87 25.32 17.77
C THR A 600 25.56 25.90 16.40
N GLY A 601 24.28 25.91 15.99
CA GLY A 601 23.86 26.31 14.65
C GLY A 601 24.02 25.21 13.58
N ASP A 602 24.48 24.02 13.98
CA ASP A 602 24.68 22.88 13.07
C ASP A 602 23.35 22.23 12.68
N ASP A 603 23.31 21.67 11.48
CA ASP A 603 22.16 20.90 10.98
C ASP A 603 22.07 19.55 11.70
N PHE A 604 20.87 19.13 12.13
CA PHE A 604 20.65 17.80 12.72
C PHE A 604 20.71 16.66 11.70
N TYR A 605 20.53 16.98 10.42
CA TYR A 605 20.50 16.02 9.32
C TYR A 605 21.45 16.48 8.22
N GLY A 606 22.00 15.54 7.46
CA GLY A 606 22.79 15.87 6.28
C GLY A 606 21.94 16.58 5.23
N ALA A 607 22.56 17.52 4.52
CA ALA A 607 21.90 18.40 3.55
C ALA A 607 21.10 17.66 2.45
N TYR A 608 21.42 16.40 2.16
CA TYR A 608 20.78 15.58 1.12
C TYR A 608 20.17 14.27 1.67
N ASP A 609 20.18 14.03 2.98
CA ASP A 609 19.74 12.76 3.56
C ASP A 609 18.27 12.45 3.24
N ALA A 610 17.43 13.50 3.24
CA ALA A 610 16.02 13.39 2.86
C ALA A 610 15.84 13.05 1.39
N GLN A 611 16.69 13.59 0.51
CA GLN A 611 16.65 13.32 -0.93
C GLN A 611 17.05 11.87 -1.22
N GLU A 612 18.13 11.40 -0.61
CA GLU A 612 18.60 10.02 -0.80
C GLU A 612 17.60 9.01 -0.22
N THR A 613 17.00 9.31 0.93
CA THR A 613 15.94 8.49 1.52
C THR A 613 14.69 8.46 0.63
N GLY A 614 14.27 9.61 0.10
CA GLY A 614 13.15 9.69 -0.83
C GLY A 614 13.40 8.89 -2.12
N LYS A 615 14.59 9.04 -2.74
CA LYS A 615 14.97 8.29 -3.94
C LYS A 615 14.95 6.78 -3.69
N LYS A 616 15.52 6.34 -2.55
CA LYS A 616 15.54 4.93 -2.14
C LYS A 616 14.14 4.30 -2.08
N HIS A 617 13.14 5.06 -1.63
CA HIS A 617 11.77 4.58 -1.45
C HIS A 617 10.79 5.00 -2.55
N SER A 618 11.27 5.72 -3.57
CA SER A 618 10.45 6.30 -4.64
C SER A 618 9.65 5.24 -5.41
N ALA A 619 10.29 4.13 -5.80
CA ALA A 619 9.65 3.04 -6.52
C ALA A 619 8.59 2.33 -5.67
N GLU A 620 8.88 2.07 -4.39
CA GLU A 620 7.95 1.45 -3.45
C GLU A 620 6.71 2.34 -3.22
N LEU A 621 6.94 3.64 -3.06
CA LEU A 621 5.88 4.62 -2.89
C LEU A 621 5.12 4.93 -4.18
N GLY A 622 5.60 4.55 -5.37
CA GLY A 622 4.98 4.98 -6.63
C GLY A 622 4.91 6.50 -6.77
N VAL A 623 5.91 7.21 -6.20
CA VAL A 623 6.05 8.67 -6.28
C VAL A 623 7.47 8.97 -6.71
N THR A 624 7.63 9.56 -7.88
CA THR A 624 8.94 9.93 -8.42
C THR A 624 9.51 11.12 -7.64
N VAL A 625 10.73 10.98 -7.12
CA VAL A 625 11.42 12.10 -6.48
C VAL A 625 12.06 12.98 -7.56
N THR A 626 11.63 14.24 -7.61
CA THR A 626 12.26 15.28 -8.42
C THR A 626 13.12 16.15 -7.52
N HIS A 627 14.33 16.46 -7.94
CA HIS A 627 15.22 17.34 -7.20
C HIS A 627 15.76 18.42 -8.11
N TYR A 628 15.95 19.59 -7.53
CA TYR A 628 16.49 20.77 -8.21
C TYR A 628 17.60 21.33 -7.34
N GLU A 629 18.66 21.79 -7.99
CA GLU A 629 19.70 22.54 -7.31
C GLU A 629 19.15 23.88 -6.78
N ASN A 630 19.89 24.50 -5.86
CA ASN A 630 19.56 25.84 -5.41
C ASN A 630 19.60 26.82 -6.59
N MET A 631 18.53 27.58 -6.76
CA MET A 631 18.51 28.72 -7.66
C MET A 631 19.15 29.93 -6.97
N VAL A 632 20.13 30.54 -7.62
CA VAL A 632 20.89 31.69 -7.11
C VAL A 632 20.77 32.89 -8.02
N TYR A 633 20.67 34.08 -7.42
CA TYR A 633 20.63 35.34 -8.17
C TYR A 633 22.04 35.84 -8.47
N VAL A 634 22.31 36.17 -9.74
CA VAL A 634 23.64 36.56 -10.24
C VAL A 634 23.65 37.96 -10.87
N GLY A 635 22.72 38.84 -10.46
CA GLY A 635 22.62 40.20 -10.98
C GLY A 635 21.90 40.24 -12.32
N GLU A 636 22.52 40.84 -13.34
CA GLU A 636 21.90 41.05 -14.67
C GLU A 636 21.47 39.75 -15.37
N ASP A 637 22.14 38.62 -15.07
CA ASP A 637 21.81 37.31 -15.63
C ASP A 637 20.62 36.62 -14.94
N GLY A 638 20.00 37.25 -13.95
CA GLY A 638 18.84 36.72 -13.25
C GLY A 638 19.15 35.52 -12.36
N TYR A 639 18.27 34.53 -12.38
CA TYR A 639 18.37 33.30 -11.58
C TYR A 639 18.95 32.14 -12.39
N VAL A 640 19.97 31.48 -11.86
CA VAL A 640 20.60 30.29 -12.43
C VAL A 640 20.82 29.22 -11.38
N GLU A 641 21.10 27.98 -11.78
CA GLU A 641 21.50 26.91 -10.87
C GLU A 641 22.87 27.22 -10.22
N GLU A 642 23.02 26.85 -8.95
CA GLU A 642 24.23 27.14 -8.18
C GLU A 642 25.50 26.54 -8.81
N SER A 643 25.42 25.34 -9.39
CA SER A 643 26.56 24.72 -10.09
C SER A 643 26.97 25.51 -11.34
N GLU A 644 26.02 25.99 -12.13
CA GLU A 644 26.29 26.77 -13.33
C GLU A 644 26.87 28.15 -12.98
N ALA A 645 26.36 28.81 -11.93
CA ALA A 645 26.96 30.04 -11.42
C ALA A 645 28.44 29.83 -11.03
N LYS A 646 28.76 28.73 -10.35
CA LYS A 646 30.13 28.38 -9.98
C LYS A 646 31.00 28.10 -11.20
N LYS A 647 30.50 27.32 -12.16
CA LYS A 647 31.22 26.97 -13.40
C LYS A 647 31.52 28.21 -14.25
N GLN A 648 30.60 29.18 -14.28
CA GLN A 648 30.75 30.44 -15.01
C GLN A 648 31.50 31.52 -14.20
N GLY A 649 31.91 31.23 -12.95
CA GLY A 649 32.59 32.21 -12.09
C GLY A 649 31.72 33.41 -11.70
N LYS A 650 30.39 33.26 -11.72
CA LYS A 650 29.44 34.35 -11.44
C LYS A 650 29.37 34.65 -9.94
N LYS A 651 29.26 35.94 -9.61
CA LYS A 651 29.12 36.40 -8.23
C LYS A 651 27.67 36.28 -7.79
N VAL A 652 27.40 35.34 -6.88
CA VAL A 652 26.08 35.16 -6.29
C VAL A 652 25.76 36.27 -5.31
N VAL A 653 24.59 36.90 -5.47
CA VAL A 653 24.01 37.85 -4.52
C VAL A 653 23.12 37.07 -3.55
N LYS A 654 23.29 37.29 -2.24
CA LYS A 654 22.54 36.59 -1.19
C LYS A 654 21.94 37.58 -0.20
N LEU A 655 20.69 37.33 0.19
CA LEU A 655 20.05 37.94 1.36
C LEU A 655 19.89 36.83 2.39
N SER A 656 20.57 36.95 3.54
CA SER A 656 20.44 35.93 4.59
C SER A 656 19.06 36.02 5.24
N GLY A 657 18.54 34.90 5.76
CA GLY A 657 17.27 34.90 6.49
C GLY A 657 17.29 35.84 7.71
N THR A 658 18.45 36.00 8.36
CA THR A 658 18.63 36.96 9.46
C THR A 658 18.46 38.39 9.00
N GLU A 659 19.08 38.76 7.87
CA GLU A 659 18.97 40.11 7.30
C GLU A 659 17.56 40.37 6.77
N PHE A 660 16.94 39.40 6.10
CA PHE A 660 15.55 39.48 5.65
C PHE A 660 14.59 39.76 6.82
N ARG A 661 14.71 39.01 7.92
CA ARG A 661 13.90 39.23 9.13
C ARG A 661 14.20 40.56 9.82
N ARG A 662 15.43 41.07 9.72
CA ARG A 662 15.81 42.39 10.25
C ARG A 662 15.11 43.49 9.45
N ARG A 663 15.19 43.44 8.12
CA ARG A 663 14.54 44.40 7.22
C ARG A 663 13.02 44.39 7.38
N LEU A 664 12.41 43.21 7.41
CA LEU A 664 10.97 43.04 7.68
C LEU A 664 10.54 43.72 8.98
N ARG A 665 11.28 43.50 10.08
CA ARG A 665 10.98 44.13 11.38
C ARG A 665 11.23 45.64 11.38
N GLY A 666 12.18 46.11 10.57
CA GLY A 666 12.51 47.54 10.43
C GLY A 666 11.62 48.30 9.46
N GLY A 667 10.74 47.62 8.71
CA GLY A 667 9.97 48.24 7.61
C GLY A 667 10.87 48.68 6.44
N GLU A 668 12.05 48.08 6.31
CA GLU A 668 13.00 48.40 5.24
C GLU A 668 12.66 47.65 3.95
N GLU A 669 13.10 48.23 2.83
CA GLU A 669 12.87 47.66 1.50
C GLU A 669 13.54 46.28 1.35
N ILE A 670 12.74 45.29 0.96
CA ILE A 670 13.21 43.98 0.53
C ILE A 670 13.51 44.08 -0.96
N PRO A 671 14.72 43.70 -1.42
CA PRO A 671 15.05 43.80 -2.83
C PRO A 671 14.09 42.98 -3.70
N GLU A 672 13.61 43.55 -4.79
CA GLU A 672 12.65 42.92 -5.73
C GLU A 672 13.17 41.61 -6.33
N TRP A 673 14.50 41.49 -6.50
CA TRP A 673 15.10 40.24 -6.95
C TRP A 673 14.94 39.11 -5.93
N PHE A 674 14.67 39.39 -4.66
CA PHE A 674 14.53 38.39 -3.59
C PHE A 674 13.08 37.94 -3.38
N ALA A 675 12.15 38.86 -3.12
CA ALA A 675 10.76 38.57 -2.78
C ALA A 675 9.79 39.39 -3.63
#